data_AF-D3ICN8-F1
#
_entry.id   AF-D3ICN8-F1
#
_cell.length_a   1.000
_cell.length_b   1.000
_cell.length_c   1.000
_cell.angle_alpha   90.00
_cell.angle_beta   90.00
_cell.angle_gamma   90.00
#
_symmetry.space_group_name_H-M   'P 1'
#
loop_
_entity.id
_entity.type
_entity.pdbx_description
1 polymer ?
#
loop_
_entity_poly.entity_id
_entity_poly.type
_entity_poly.pdbx_seq_one_letter_code
_entity_poly.pdbx_strand_id
1 'polypeptide(L)'
;MTSLKTLLQTFLPLKPYSKGFVKPALVACALSFFSASGYAQDFRTLRDIKVNDTALDLSTTNCRVIPRNAMHSRYRLQSLILPLQLDSVGTQAFFACKNIEGTLRFPATTRVVSAAAFNGCSKLTELSFDGSTRLGAFAFANCRGLRVVRLSATVPPVCADNAFDGIDLNKVQLIVPAQSRKEYRKAQGWRHFFGKQEEANVCRPEQILVPRPLTLEVYSADNSTKNSDKKAKTNTLLPLQWAKVVGVEAPQELANEKMQAERILGERTVFAKGRRGVGAVVRLQLDASLTNDEAYTLDISNKGVVIKGKTAAGVFCGLMTLEQLCIGNGVAARSVEIPALHIKDQPRTAIRELMVDPVRHFIPFEDLKSYVVEMARYKYNALHLHLVDDQAWRIEIKKYPELIEKASDRIGMDDMPARISGYYTQDQMRELVQFAAKYHVMVIPEVELPGHEVAAIHCYPQLSCAKKPVPIRLTCGVSNDLLCPAEPFVYEFFNNVLKELADIFPAPYVHLGGDEAGQPPLGAWSNCSACTELKKKEGFKENWELQQYLFDRIIHQLKLLGKKPMYWYEQEFKTIQPGCVVYAWRHGLTKTAIDAAVRNNVQIMLCPGEHCYLDYPEKKGDMPEVNWGMPATSLEQTYKLDPAWGQDNNFVRNTLMGVSGTLWSESINSTERLFYQTFPRAAALAEAGWSMPERRNYTDFLRRMKPLTDDMLRRGIAVNAK
;
A
#
# COMPACT_ATOMS: atom_id res chain seq x y z
N MET A 1 4.95 -10.44 36.18
CA MET A 1 4.71 -9.81 37.50
C MET A 1 5.91 -10.18 38.35
N THR A 2 6.84 -9.31 38.73
CA THR A 2 6.67 -8.07 39.52
C THR A 2 7.88 -7.17 39.28
N SER A 3 7.69 -5.85 39.40
CA SER A 3 8.74 -4.83 39.62
C SER A 3 9.57 -4.33 38.42
N LEU A 4 8.91 -3.63 37.48
CA LEU A 4 9.47 -2.39 36.87
C LEU A 4 8.66 -1.12 37.25
N LYS A 5 7.64 -1.29 38.11
CA LYS A 5 6.70 -0.23 38.52
C LYS A 5 7.19 0.63 39.69
N THR A 6 8.32 0.31 40.32
CA THR A 6 8.74 0.96 41.58
C THR A 6 10.04 1.77 41.47
N LEU A 7 10.50 2.12 40.26
CA LEU A 7 11.69 2.97 40.10
C LEU A 7 11.42 4.35 39.49
N LEU A 8 10.17 4.67 39.11
CA LEU A 8 9.81 5.90 38.40
C LEU A 8 9.11 6.96 39.28
N GLN A 9 9.17 6.85 40.61
CA GLN A 9 8.49 7.81 41.51
C GLN A 9 9.39 8.70 42.37
N THR A 10 10.69 8.71 42.17
CA THR A 10 11.56 9.64 42.90
C THR A 10 12.66 10.13 41.97
N PHE A 11 12.47 11.30 41.35
CA PHE A 11 13.41 12.43 41.36
C PHE A 11 12.94 13.57 40.44
N LEU A 12 12.57 14.66 41.11
CA LEU A 12 12.63 16.08 40.71
C LEU A 12 11.45 16.76 39.95
N PRO A 13 11.13 18.01 40.34
CA PRO A 13 9.92 18.72 39.94
C PRO A 13 10.08 19.52 38.63
N LEU A 14 8.93 19.80 38.02
CA LEU A 14 8.69 20.69 36.89
C LEU A 14 9.24 22.12 37.11
N LYS A 15 10.00 22.65 36.13
CA LYS A 15 9.99 24.05 35.65
C LYS A 15 10.76 24.19 34.30
N PRO A 16 10.55 25.25 33.50
CA PRO A 16 10.39 25.13 32.06
C PRO A 16 11.62 25.53 31.22
N TYR A 17 11.63 25.00 29.99
CA TYR A 17 12.37 25.38 28.79
C TYR A 17 13.37 26.55 28.86
N SER A 18 14.66 26.22 28.67
CA SER A 18 15.65 27.12 28.08
C SER A 18 16.31 26.46 26.87
N LYS A 19 16.30 27.16 25.73
CA LYS A 19 16.98 26.79 24.49
C LYS A 19 18.46 26.47 24.75
N GLY A 20 18.91 25.28 24.34
CA GLY A 20 20.32 24.88 24.42
C GLY A 20 20.61 23.62 23.61
N PHE A 21 21.65 23.68 22.78
CA PHE A 21 22.15 22.60 21.94
C PHE A 21 22.29 21.25 22.69
N VAL A 22 21.73 20.19 22.12
CA VAL A 22 21.91 18.81 22.62
C VAL A 22 23.31 18.32 22.21
N LYS A 23 24.12 17.90 23.19
CA LYS A 23 25.47 17.34 23.00
C LYS A 23 25.43 15.91 22.40
N PRO A 24 26.41 15.49 21.59
CA PRO A 24 26.46 14.18 20.90
C PRO A 24 26.59 12.94 21.82
N ALA A 25 26.82 13.12 23.12
CA ALA A 25 27.24 12.04 24.02
C ALA A 25 26.12 11.06 24.46
N LEU A 26 24.83 11.45 24.33
CA LEU A 26 23.71 10.65 24.83
C LEU A 26 23.28 9.51 23.90
N VAL A 27 23.74 9.49 22.63
CA VAL A 27 23.45 8.39 21.70
C VAL A 27 24.47 7.26 21.81
N ALA A 28 25.73 7.58 22.13
CA ALA A 28 26.82 6.60 22.23
C ALA A 28 26.64 5.59 23.37
N CYS A 29 25.99 5.99 24.47
CA CYS A 29 25.90 5.16 25.68
C CYS A 29 24.82 4.05 25.63
N ALA A 30 23.89 4.10 24.67
CA ALA A 30 22.79 3.14 24.58
C ALA A 30 23.16 1.86 23.79
N LEU A 31 24.15 1.94 22.89
CA LEU A 31 24.47 0.87 21.92
C LEU A 31 25.67 0.00 22.32
N SER A 32 26.31 0.27 23.47
CA SER A 32 27.56 -0.37 23.88
C SER A 32 27.39 -1.76 24.53
N PHE A 33 26.17 -2.27 24.64
CA PHE A 33 25.91 -3.64 25.09
C PHE A 33 24.89 -4.30 24.16
N PHE A 34 25.02 -5.62 23.98
CA PHE A 34 23.95 -6.58 23.61
C PHE A 34 23.97 -7.26 22.22
N SER A 35 23.25 -8.38 22.23
CA SER A 35 23.24 -9.52 21.30
C SER A 35 22.37 -9.28 20.06
N ALA A 36 22.40 -10.23 19.11
CA ALA A 36 21.77 -10.13 17.79
C ALA A 36 20.27 -9.74 17.77
N SER A 37 19.50 -10.02 18.84
CA SER A 37 18.09 -9.62 18.98
C SER A 37 17.89 -8.20 19.50
N GLY A 38 18.90 -7.59 20.15
CA GLY A 38 18.85 -6.22 20.67
C GLY A 38 18.98 -5.15 19.59
N TYR A 39 19.85 -5.37 18.60
CA TYR A 39 20.13 -4.35 17.57
C TYR A 39 18.90 -3.89 16.78
N ALA A 40 17.97 -4.78 16.43
CA ALA A 40 16.76 -4.40 15.71
C ALA A 40 15.83 -3.51 16.56
N GLN A 41 15.73 -3.82 17.86
CA GLN A 41 14.96 -3.02 18.82
C GLN A 41 15.60 -1.64 19.05
N ASP A 42 16.93 -1.55 18.99
CA ASP A 42 17.66 -0.29 19.10
C ASP A 42 17.46 0.61 17.88
N PHE A 43 17.56 0.05 16.67
CA PHE A 43 17.31 0.81 15.44
C PHE A 43 15.84 1.23 15.31
N ARG A 44 14.89 0.38 15.70
CA ARG A 44 13.49 0.80 15.82
C ARG A 44 13.34 1.97 16.78
N THR A 45 13.96 1.91 17.96
CA THR A 45 13.92 3.02 18.93
C THR A 45 14.42 4.32 18.29
N LEU A 46 15.54 4.25 17.56
CA LEU A 46 16.09 5.40 16.83
C LEU A 46 15.17 5.89 15.70
N ARG A 47 14.46 4.97 15.04
CA ARG A 47 13.58 5.27 13.91
C ARG A 47 12.24 5.87 14.34
N ASP A 48 11.54 5.18 15.24
CA ASP A 48 10.13 5.42 15.55
C ASP A 48 9.96 6.27 16.81
N ILE A 49 10.90 6.20 17.77
CA ILE A 49 10.81 6.91 19.05
C ILE A 49 11.61 8.22 19.01
N LYS A 50 12.89 8.15 18.60
CA LYS A 50 13.77 9.33 18.46
C LYS A 50 13.54 10.08 17.14
N VAL A 51 12.26 10.31 16.81
CA VAL A 51 11.81 10.86 15.54
C VAL A 51 12.38 12.26 15.23
N ASN A 52 12.72 13.03 16.27
CA ASN A 52 13.21 14.40 16.16
C ASN A 52 14.72 14.50 15.90
N ASP A 53 15.49 13.43 16.10
CA ASP A 53 16.94 13.44 15.89
C ASP A 53 17.28 13.68 14.42
N THR A 54 18.19 14.61 14.16
CA THR A 54 18.66 14.98 12.82
C THR A 54 20.03 14.41 12.47
N ALA A 55 20.72 13.82 13.44
CA ALA A 55 22.04 13.23 13.26
C ALA A 55 22.09 11.84 13.88
N LEU A 56 22.67 10.89 13.15
CA LEU A 56 22.98 9.56 13.63
C LEU A 56 24.48 9.33 13.49
N ASP A 57 25.19 9.45 14.61
CA ASP A 57 26.62 9.16 14.68
C ASP A 57 26.84 7.78 15.30
N LEU A 58 27.28 6.83 14.47
CA LEU A 58 27.60 5.46 14.88
C LEU A 58 29.11 5.21 14.96
N SER A 59 29.95 6.23 14.79
CA SER A 59 31.41 6.08 14.69
C SER A 59 32.05 5.44 15.92
N THR A 60 31.49 5.71 17.11
CA THR A 60 31.97 5.16 18.38
C THR A 60 31.34 3.82 18.74
N THR A 61 30.47 3.27 17.88
CA THR A 61 29.75 2.02 18.16
C THR A 61 30.54 0.81 17.66
N ASN A 62 30.36 -0.34 18.33
CA ASN A 62 30.84 -1.63 17.86
C ASN A 62 29.86 -2.31 16.88
N CYS A 63 28.89 -1.55 16.35
CA CYS A 63 27.87 -2.07 15.44
C CYS A 63 28.53 -2.53 14.13
N ARG A 64 28.53 -3.84 13.88
CA ARG A 64 29.06 -4.41 12.63
C ARG A 64 27.97 -4.51 11.56
N VAL A 65 26.70 -4.59 11.94
CA VAL A 65 25.60 -4.80 10.98
C VAL A 65 24.52 -3.78 11.24
N ILE A 66 24.24 -2.94 10.24
CA ILE A 66 23.04 -2.11 10.20
C ILE A 66 21.93 -2.99 9.59
N PRO A 67 20.86 -3.32 10.32
CA PRO A 67 19.87 -4.28 9.86
C PRO A 67 19.02 -3.73 8.71
N ARG A 68 18.20 -4.62 8.14
CA ARG A 68 17.13 -4.24 7.21
C ARG A 68 16.22 -3.19 7.86
N ASN A 69 15.77 -2.21 7.07
CA ASN A 69 14.81 -1.17 7.48
C ASN A 69 15.21 -0.33 8.73
N ALA A 70 16.49 -0.36 9.12
CA ALA A 70 16.99 0.22 10.37
C ALA A 70 16.50 1.65 10.63
N MET A 71 16.62 2.52 9.64
CA MET A 71 16.22 3.92 9.66
C MET A 71 15.30 4.23 8.45
N HIS A 72 14.45 3.27 8.07
CA HIS A 72 13.54 3.41 6.93
C HIS A 72 12.71 4.70 7.03
N SER A 73 12.71 5.51 5.98
CA SER A 73 11.91 6.72 5.80
C SER A 73 12.09 7.80 6.88
N ARG A 74 13.32 7.90 7.41
CA ARG A 74 13.68 8.95 8.39
C ARG A 74 13.96 10.27 7.70
N TYR A 75 12.90 10.99 7.35
CA TYR A 75 13.01 12.26 6.63
C TYR A 75 13.74 13.37 7.39
N ARG A 76 13.85 13.30 8.72
CA ARG A 76 14.56 14.33 9.50
C ARG A 76 16.06 14.09 9.60
N LEU A 77 16.52 12.88 9.29
CA LEU A 77 17.93 12.52 9.37
C LEU A 77 18.71 13.25 8.27
N GLN A 78 19.64 14.11 8.69
CA GLN A 78 20.48 14.95 7.83
C GLN A 78 21.93 14.49 7.83
N SER A 79 22.45 14.11 9.00
CA SER A 79 23.82 13.63 9.15
C SER A 79 23.85 12.15 9.52
N LEU A 80 24.69 11.38 8.83
CA LEU A 80 24.92 9.96 9.11
C LEU A 80 26.42 9.68 9.11
N ILE A 81 26.92 9.19 10.25
CA ILE A 81 28.28 8.67 10.36
C ILE A 81 28.20 7.17 10.65
N LEU A 82 28.82 6.36 9.78
CA LEU A 82 28.79 4.91 9.86
C LEU A 82 29.80 4.37 10.91
N PRO A 83 29.58 3.17 11.48
CA PRO A 83 30.53 2.54 12.38
C PRO A 83 31.89 2.28 11.73
N LEU A 84 32.99 2.43 12.49
CA LEU A 84 34.35 2.18 11.98
C LEU A 84 34.63 0.71 11.64
N GLN A 85 33.91 -0.22 12.27
CA GLN A 85 34.01 -1.67 12.06
C GLN A 85 32.80 -2.24 11.32
N LEU A 86 32.09 -1.39 10.56
CA LEU A 86 30.90 -1.76 9.81
C LEU A 86 31.25 -2.87 8.80
N ASP A 87 30.48 -3.95 8.87
CA ASP A 87 30.55 -5.12 8.00
C ASP A 87 29.49 -5.06 6.89
N SER A 88 28.24 -4.75 7.22
CA SER A 88 27.17 -4.71 6.24
C SER A 88 26.02 -3.75 6.56
N VAL A 89 25.40 -3.24 5.49
CA VAL A 89 24.16 -2.46 5.53
C VAL A 89 23.02 -3.27 4.91
N GLY A 90 21.94 -3.41 5.67
CA GLY A 90 20.77 -4.20 5.33
C GLY A 90 19.91 -3.62 4.20
N THR A 91 18.99 -4.44 3.70
CA THR A 91 18.06 -4.03 2.63
C THR A 91 17.20 -2.86 3.12
N GLN A 92 17.05 -1.81 2.30
CA GLN A 92 16.25 -0.62 2.63
C GLN A 92 16.58 0.06 3.99
N ALA A 93 17.79 -0.14 4.52
CA ALA A 93 18.18 0.37 5.84
C ALA A 93 17.97 1.87 6.02
N PHE A 94 18.19 2.67 4.97
CA PHE A 94 18.00 4.12 4.93
C PHE A 94 17.13 4.51 3.72
N PHE A 95 16.21 3.64 3.29
CA PHE A 95 15.30 3.94 2.18
C PHE A 95 14.54 5.24 2.45
N ALA A 96 14.42 6.10 1.44
CA ALA A 96 13.74 7.38 1.48
C ALA A 96 14.19 8.32 2.63
N CYS A 97 15.43 8.20 3.12
CA CYS A 97 16.05 9.20 3.99
C CYS A 97 16.50 10.42 3.17
N LYS A 98 15.53 11.14 2.61
CA LYS A 98 15.70 12.19 1.58
C LYS A 98 16.65 13.30 1.99
N ASN A 99 16.82 13.54 3.29
CA ASN A 99 17.61 14.66 3.82
C ASN A 99 19.05 14.31 4.22
N ILE A 100 19.47 13.03 4.15
CA ILE A 100 20.88 12.68 4.40
C ILE A 100 21.74 13.39 3.35
N GLU A 101 22.67 14.23 3.80
CA GLU A 101 23.51 15.07 2.95
C GLU A 101 25.01 14.84 3.18
N GLY A 102 25.83 15.45 2.33
CA GLY A 102 27.28 15.40 2.45
C GLY A 102 27.91 14.10 1.94
N THR A 103 28.97 13.67 2.62
CA THR A 103 29.80 12.51 2.23
C THR A 103 29.51 11.32 3.14
N LEU A 104 29.13 10.19 2.55
CA LEU A 104 29.00 8.91 3.26
C LEU A 104 30.25 8.06 3.08
N ARG A 105 30.93 7.74 4.19
CA ARG A 105 32.19 6.97 4.19
C ARG A 105 31.96 5.55 4.67
N PHE A 106 32.31 4.58 3.84
CA PHE A 106 32.28 3.15 4.15
C PHE A 106 33.70 2.68 4.50
N PRO A 107 33.94 2.17 5.72
CA PRO A 107 35.26 1.70 6.12
C PRO A 107 35.67 0.45 5.32
N ALA A 108 36.97 0.14 5.34
CA ALA A 108 37.54 -0.98 4.61
C ALA A 108 36.93 -2.34 4.98
N THR A 109 36.33 -2.44 6.18
CA THR A 109 35.64 -3.64 6.67
C THR A 109 34.27 -3.86 6.03
N THR A 110 33.67 -2.85 5.37
CA THR A 110 32.31 -2.98 4.82
C THR A 110 32.32 -3.90 3.61
N ARG A 111 31.75 -5.09 3.78
CA ARG A 111 31.65 -6.12 2.75
C ARG A 111 30.46 -5.91 1.82
N VAL A 112 29.32 -5.45 2.35
CA VAL A 112 28.07 -5.40 1.57
C VAL A 112 27.21 -4.18 1.92
N VAL A 113 26.75 -3.48 0.89
CA VAL A 113 25.59 -2.58 0.96
C VAL A 113 24.46 -3.26 0.19
N SER A 114 23.41 -3.66 0.89
CA SER A 114 22.33 -4.48 0.34
C SER A 114 21.38 -3.69 -0.58
N ALA A 115 20.44 -4.41 -1.18
CA ALA A 115 19.48 -3.84 -2.12
C ALA A 115 18.70 -2.66 -1.52
N ALA A 116 18.55 -1.59 -2.30
CA ALA A 116 17.83 -0.37 -1.95
C ALA A 116 18.23 0.29 -0.61
N ALA A 117 19.41 -0.02 -0.06
CA ALA A 117 19.83 0.42 1.27
C ALA A 117 19.76 1.94 1.47
N PHE A 118 20.12 2.73 0.45
CA PHE A 118 20.07 4.19 0.46
C PHE A 118 19.21 4.73 -0.69
N ASN A 119 18.27 3.94 -1.22
CA ASN A 119 17.43 4.38 -2.33
C ASN A 119 16.60 5.61 -1.91
N GLY A 120 16.67 6.69 -2.69
CA GLY A 120 15.94 7.93 -2.41
C GLY A 120 16.61 8.88 -1.42
N CYS A 121 17.87 8.65 -1.03
CA CYS A 121 18.69 9.62 -0.28
C CYS A 121 19.13 10.77 -1.19
N SER A 122 18.17 11.60 -1.62
CA SER A 122 18.32 12.52 -2.75
C SER A 122 19.28 13.70 -2.51
N LYS A 123 19.61 14.03 -1.25
CA LYS A 123 20.60 15.06 -0.89
C LYS A 123 22.03 14.54 -0.71
N LEU A 124 22.27 13.24 -0.79
CA LEU A 124 23.61 12.68 -0.62
C LEU A 124 24.51 13.09 -1.80
N THR A 125 25.71 13.62 -1.50
CA THR A 125 26.57 14.26 -2.51
C THR A 125 27.82 13.44 -2.86
N GLU A 126 28.38 12.70 -1.91
CA GLU A 126 29.58 11.90 -2.13
C GLU A 126 29.49 10.53 -1.43
N LEU A 127 30.02 9.51 -2.10
CA LEU A 127 30.27 8.19 -1.53
C LEU A 127 31.78 7.92 -1.52
N SER A 128 32.31 7.41 -0.40
CA SER A 128 33.71 6.98 -0.28
C SER A 128 33.76 5.56 0.25
N PHE A 129 34.45 4.67 -0.46
CA PHE A 129 34.65 3.26 -0.07
C PHE A 129 36.13 2.98 0.14
N ASP A 130 36.51 2.70 1.38
CA ASP A 130 37.90 2.42 1.76
C ASP A 130 38.32 0.97 1.44
N GLY A 131 37.35 0.09 1.13
CA GLY A 131 37.57 -1.32 0.80
C GLY A 131 36.77 -1.80 -0.41
N SER A 132 36.70 -3.13 -0.57
CA SER A 132 36.02 -3.78 -1.70
C SER A 132 34.56 -4.11 -1.39
N THR A 133 33.74 -3.08 -1.19
CA THR A 133 32.33 -3.24 -0.81
C THR A 133 31.45 -3.67 -1.99
N ARG A 134 30.71 -4.78 -1.83
CA ARG A 134 29.72 -5.23 -2.81
C ARG A 134 28.43 -4.41 -2.72
N LEU A 135 27.93 -3.93 -3.86
CA LEU A 135 26.71 -3.14 -3.96
C LEU A 135 25.55 -3.94 -4.55
N GLY A 136 24.43 -4.03 -3.82
CA GLY A 136 23.20 -4.70 -4.26
C GLY A 136 22.36 -3.87 -5.22
N ALA A 137 21.30 -4.50 -5.76
CA ALA A 137 20.35 -3.84 -6.66
C ALA A 137 19.74 -2.58 -6.05
N PHE A 138 19.70 -1.47 -6.78
CA PHE A 138 19.17 -0.18 -6.32
C PHE A 138 19.83 0.38 -5.05
N ALA A 139 20.99 -0.11 -4.61
CA ALA A 139 21.63 0.27 -3.33
C ALA A 139 21.69 1.80 -3.09
N PHE A 140 21.92 2.57 -4.15
CA PHE A 140 21.95 4.04 -4.15
C PHE A 140 21.04 4.61 -5.25
N ALA A 141 19.98 3.91 -5.66
CA ALA A 141 19.07 4.42 -6.66
C ALA A 141 18.40 5.72 -6.18
N ASN A 142 18.03 6.60 -7.11
CA ASN A 142 17.39 7.89 -6.82
C ASN A 142 18.19 8.84 -5.88
N CYS A 143 19.49 8.62 -5.65
CA CYS A 143 20.38 9.59 -4.99
C CYS A 143 20.76 10.72 -5.96
N ARG A 144 19.78 11.52 -6.39
CA ARG A 144 19.91 12.53 -7.46
C ARG A 144 20.93 13.65 -7.16
N GLY A 145 21.27 13.86 -5.88
CA GLY A 145 22.30 14.78 -5.42
C GLY A 145 23.73 14.29 -5.59
N LEU A 146 23.95 13.00 -5.93
CA LEU A 146 25.27 12.40 -5.98
C LEU A 146 26.14 13.08 -7.06
N ARG A 147 27.38 13.42 -6.70
CA ARG A 147 28.36 14.08 -7.58
C ARG A 147 29.71 13.39 -7.60
N VAL A 148 30.10 12.72 -6.52
CA VAL A 148 31.41 12.06 -6.42
C VAL A 148 31.24 10.64 -5.86
N VAL A 149 31.91 9.67 -6.49
CA VAL A 149 32.08 8.32 -5.95
C VAL A 149 33.55 7.98 -5.95
N ARG A 150 34.10 7.70 -4.76
CA ARG A 150 35.51 7.39 -4.54
C ARG A 150 35.68 5.95 -4.07
N LEU A 151 36.58 5.22 -4.71
CA LEU A 151 36.96 3.87 -4.30
C LEU A 151 38.47 3.76 -4.13
N SER A 152 38.89 3.09 -3.06
CA SER A 152 40.29 2.74 -2.81
C SER A 152 40.68 1.36 -3.39
N ALA A 153 39.69 0.54 -3.76
CA ALA A 153 39.90 -0.82 -4.24
C ALA A 153 40.57 -0.85 -5.63
N THR A 154 41.70 -1.57 -5.73
CA THR A 154 42.43 -1.76 -7.00
C THR A 154 41.77 -2.76 -7.94
N VAL A 155 40.98 -3.69 -7.39
CA VAL A 155 40.10 -4.58 -8.15
C VAL A 155 38.67 -4.05 -8.02
N PRO A 156 37.94 -3.80 -9.11
CA PRO A 156 36.56 -3.32 -9.03
C PRO A 156 35.69 -4.27 -8.20
N PRO A 157 35.03 -3.78 -7.14
CA PRO A 157 34.14 -4.62 -6.35
C PRO A 157 32.86 -4.98 -7.12
N VAL A 158 32.17 -6.03 -6.70
CA VAL A 158 30.90 -6.45 -7.33
C VAL A 158 29.84 -5.36 -7.16
N CYS A 159 29.22 -4.93 -8.25
CA CYS A 159 28.18 -3.90 -8.26
C CYS A 159 27.03 -4.33 -9.20
N ALA A 160 25.80 -4.33 -8.69
CA ALA A 160 24.62 -4.56 -9.53
C ALA A 160 24.48 -3.45 -10.59
N ASP A 161 24.03 -3.80 -11.80
CA ASP A 161 23.89 -2.84 -12.91
C ASP A 161 22.94 -1.67 -12.57
N ASN A 162 21.90 -1.94 -11.78
CA ASN A 162 20.91 -0.96 -11.34
C ASN A 162 21.21 -0.37 -9.94
N ALA A 163 22.43 -0.51 -9.40
CA ALA A 163 22.78 0.01 -8.08
C ALA A 163 22.60 1.54 -7.96
N PHE A 164 22.77 2.27 -9.06
CA PHE A 164 22.69 3.74 -9.16
C PHE A 164 21.56 4.21 -10.09
N ASP A 165 20.49 3.42 -10.23
CA ASP A 165 19.37 3.76 -11.11
C ASP A 165 18.75 5.13 -10.76
N GLY A 166 18.23 5.86 -11.75
CA GLY A 166 17.69 7.22 -11.55
C GLY A 166 18.74 8.31 -11.31
N ILE A 167 20.03 8.03 -11.52
CA ILE A 167 21.13 9.01 -11.43
C ILE A 167 21.74 9.24 -12.82
N ASP A 168 21.97 10.50 -13.16
CA ASP A 168 22.74 10.89 -14.34
C ASP A 168 24.25 10.73 -14.08
N LEU A 169 24.76 9.52 -14.29
CA LEU A 169 26.15 9.16 -13.99
C LEU A 169 27.19 9.94 -14.79
N ASN A 170 26.82 10.56 -15.92
CA ASN A 170 27.72 11.45 -16.66
C ASN A 170 28.10 12.71 -15.86
N LYS A 171 27.28 13.07 -14.86
CA LYS A 171 27.52 14.19 -13.95
C LYS A 171 28.20 13.75 -12.63
N VAL A 172 28.57 12.47 -12.52
CA VAL A 172 29.18 11.91 -11.32
C VAL A 172 30.64 11.59 -11.58
N GLN A 173 31.54 12.21 -10.82
CA GLN A 173 32.97 11.93 -10.90
C GLN A 173 33.28 10.61 -10.19
N LEU A 174 33.68 9.59 -10.96
CA LEU A 174 34.21 8.34 -10.42
C LEU A 174 35.73 8.45 -10.21
N ILE A 175 36.17 8.35 -8.97
CA ILE A 175 37.58 8.42 -8.56
C ILE A 175 38.04 7.04 -8.10
N VAL A 176 38.99 6.46 -8.82
CA VAL A 176 39.55 5.11 -8.58
C VAL A 176 41.08 5.15 -8.71
N PRO A 177 41.83 4.15 -8.19
CA PRO A 177 43.27 4.09 -8.36
C PRO A 177 43.64 4.14 -9.85
N ALA A 178 44.66 4.93 -10.20
CA ALA A 178 45.02 5.20 -11.59
C ALA A 178 45.28 3.92 -12.40
N GLN A 179 45.96 2.94 -11.78
CA GLN A 179 46.23 1.64 -12.41
C GLN A 179 44.98 0.80 -12.69
N SER A 180 43.88 1.06 -11.99
CA SER A 180 42.66 0.25 -12.02
C SER A 180 41.59 0.78 -12.98
N ARG A 181 41.78 1.98 -13.53
CA ARG A 181 40.79 2.66 -14.39
C ARG A 181 40.32 1.80 -15.57
N LYS A 182 41.20 0.98 -16.14
CA LYS A 182 40.85 0.07 -17.26
C LYS A 182 39.90 -1.05 -16.83
N GLU A 183 40.06 -1.58 -15.62
CA GLU A 183 39.22 -2.66 -15.10
C GLU A 183 37.84 -2.13 -14.68
N TYR A 184 37.77 -0.94 -14.07
CA TYR A 184 36.49 -0.29 -13.74
C TYR A 184 35.63 0.00 -14.97
N ARG A 185 36.23 0.28 -16.14
CA ARG A 185 35.50 0.47 -17.40
C ARG A 185 34.79 -0.78 -17.90
N LYS A 186 35.21 -1.97 -17.46
CA LYS A 186 34.63 -3.26 -17.89
C LYS A 186 33.73 -3.87 -16.83
N ALA A 187 33.92 -3.50 -15.56
CA ALA A 187 33.21 -4.07 -14.44
C ALA A 187 31.72 -3.72 -14.47
N GLN A 188 30.87 -4.71 -14.16
CA GLN A 188 29.43 -4.55 -14.03
C GLN A 188 29.06 -3.44 -13.04
N GLY A 189 28.02 -2.66 -13.34
CA GLY A 189 27.64 -1.47 -12.56
C GLY A 189 28.59 -0.28 -12.73
N TRP A 190 29.90 -0.47 -12.57
CA TRP A 190 30.92 0.59 -12.65
C TRP A 190 31.14 1.13 -14.07
N ARG A 191 31.00 0.27 -15.08
CA ARG A 191 31.11 0.66 -16.50
C ARG A 191 30.18 1.82 -16.88
N HIS A 192 29.05 1.97 -16.19
CA HIS A 192 28.04 3.01 -16.45
C HIS A 192 28.53 4.43 -16.15
N PHE A 193 29.61 4.60 -15.37
CA PHE A 193 30.25 5.90 -15.13
C PHE A 193 31.12 6.38 -16.30
N PHE A 194 31.39 5.51 -17.29
CA PHE A 194 32.26 5.82 -18.43
C PHE A 194 31.49 5.94 -19.75
N GLY A 195 30.18 5.74 -19.72
CA GLY A 195 29.33 5.81 -20.89
C GLY A 195 27.97 5.19 -20.61
N LYS A 196 26.99 5.60 -21.41
CA LYS A 196 25.62 5.11 -21.30
C LYS A 196 25.53 3.68 -21.84
N GLN A 197 25.31 2.70 -20.98
CA GLN A 197 24.91 1.35 -21.39
C GLN A 197 23.51 1.09 -20.85
N GLU A 198 22.50 1.27 -21.71
CA GLU A 198 21.12 0.92 -21.36
C GLU A 198 20.90 -0.57 -21.60
N GLU A 199 20.50 -1.27 -20.55
CA GLU A 199 19.92 -2.60 -20.70
C GLU A 199 18.63 -2.49 -21.52
N ALA A 200 18.47 -3.35 -22.52
CA ALA A 200 17.28 -3.35 -23.34
C ALA A 200 16.05 -3.76 -22.51
N ASN A 201 14.94 -3.05 -22.71
CA ASN A 201 13.65 -3.46 -22.19
C ASN A 201 13.13 -4.64 -23.01
N VAL A 202 12.95 -5.80 -22.36
CA VAL A 202 12.51 -7.04 -22.99
C VAL A 202 11.19 -7.49 -22.38
N CYS A 203 10.12 -7.49 -23.18
CA CYS A 203 8.82 -8.00 -22.77
C CYS A 203 8.75 -9.53 -22.95
N ARG A 204 8.54 -10.24 -21.84
CA ARG A 204 8.19 -11.67 -21.83
C ARG A 204 6.79 -11.81 -21.23
N PRO A 205 5.72 -11.85 -22.06
CA PRO A 205 4.34 -11.77 -21.57
C PRO A 205 4.00 -12.80 -20.48
N GLU A 206 4.54 -14.02 -20.54
CA GLU A 206 4.28 -15.05 -19.52
C GLU A 206 4.96 -14.78 -18.18
N GLN A 207 5.87 -13.79 -18.10
CA GLN A 207 6.74 -13.51 -16.95
C GLN A 207 6.53 -12.10 -16.34
N ILE A 208 5.40 -11.43 -16.63
CA ILE A 208 5.17 -10.05 -16.16
C ILE A 208 3.74 -9.74 -15.68
N LEU A 209 2.73 -10.52 -16.10
CA LEU A 209 1.33 -10.16 -15.88
C LEU A 209 0.80 -10.56 -14.51
N VAL A 210 0.46 -9.59 -13.66
CA VAL A 210 -0.15 -9.78 -12.34
C VAL A 210 -1.33 -8.81 -12.19
N PRO A 211 -2.58 -9.28 -12.08
CA PRO A 211 -3.01 -10.68 -12.05
C PRO A 211 -2.77 -11.47 -13.34
N ARG A 212 -2.65 -12.81 -13.23
CA ARG A 212 -2.60 -13.73 -14.38
C ARG A 212 -3.92 -13.68 -15.17
N PRO A 213 -3.90 -13.42 -16.49
CA PRO A 213 -5.13 -13.34 -17.27
C PRO A 213 -5.76 -14.72 -17.51
N LEU A 214 -7.08 -14.71 -17.81
CA LEU A 214 -7.85 -15.90 -18.16
C LEU A 214 -7.22 -16.67 -19.32
N THR A 215 -6.90 -15.99 -20.43
CA THR A 215 -6.17 -16.55 -21.57
C THR A 215 -5.03 -15.64 -22.01
N LEU A 216 -3.95 -16.24 -22.50
CA LEU A 216 -2.80 -15.55 -23.09
C LEU A 216 -2.23 -16.43 -24.20
N GLU A 217 -2.24 -15.93 -25.42
CA GLU A 217 -1.61 -16.53 -26.59
C GLU A 217 -0.51 -15.60 -27.10
N VAL A 218 0.73 -16.07 -27.12
CA VAL A 218 1.87 -15.31 -27.67
C VAL A 218 2.23 -15.90 -29.02
N TYR A 219 2.32 -15.07 -30.06
CA TYR A 219 2.64 -15.51 -31.41
C TYR A 219 4.14 -15.36 -31.66
N SER A 220 4.80 -16.44 -32.11
CA SER A 220 6.23 -16.43 -32.43
C SER A 220 6.47 -15.81 -33.81
N ALA A 221 7.64 -15.18 -33.95
CA ALA A 221 8.14 -14.69 -35.24
C ALA A 221 8.89 -15.79 -36.03
N ASP A 222 9.05 -17.00 -35.48
CA ASP A 222 9.95 -18.02 -36.02
C ASP A 222 9.35 -18.84 -37.16
N ASN A 223 10.01 -18.74 -38.32
CA ASN A 223 9.88 -19.63 -39.48
C ASN A 223 10.86 -20.84 -39.41
N SER A 224 11.35 -21.24 -38.23
CA SER A 224 12.48 -22.18 -38.10
C SER A 224 12.18 -23.52 -37.41
N THR A 225 10.97 -24.06 -37.54
CA THR A 225 10.76 -25.51 -37.39
C THR A 225 10.37 -26.11 -38.73
N LYS A 226 11.39 -26.51 -39.50
CA LYS A 226 11.24 -27.60 -40.48
C LYS A 226 10.98 -28.89 -39.71
N ASN A 227 9.73 -29.11 -39.30
CA ASN A 227 9.23 -30.46 -39.08
C ASN A 227 8.07 -30.66 -40.05
N SER A 228 8.36 -31.46 -41.07
CA SER A 228 7.37 -32.09 -41.92
C SER A 228 6.46 -32.94 -41.03
N ASP A 229 5.33 -32.37 -40.61
CA ASP A 229 4.03 -33.02 -40.69
C ASP A 229 2.96 -32.16 -40.03
N LYS A 230 1.84 -32.01 -40.76
CA LYS A 230 0.62 -31.22 -40.47
C LYS A 230 0.68 -29.73 -40.80
N LYS A 231 0.16 -29.42 -41.99
CA LYS A 231 -0.35 -28.10 -42.41
C LYS A 231 -1.40 -27.59 -41.41
N ALA A 232 -0.97 -26.87 -40.37
CA ALA A 232 -1.77 -25.82 -39.76
C ALA A 232 -1.25 -24.49 -40.31
N LYS A 233 -2.11 -23.70 -40.96
CA LYS A 233 -1.80 -22.31 -41.32
C LYS A 233 -1.64 -21.52 -40.02
N THR A 234 -0.45 -21.52 -39.43
CA THR A 234 -0.13 -20.64 -38.32
C THR A 234 0.01 -19.23 -38.87
N ASN A 235 -0.97 -18.37 -38.57
CA ASN A 235 -0.85 -16.93 -38.86
C ASN A 235 0.37 -16.39 -38.11
N THR A 236 1.45 -16.12 -38.84
CA THR A 236 2.67 -15.51 -38.32
C THR A 236 2.39 -14.04 -38.06
N LEU A 237 2.16 -13.66 -36.79
CA LEU A 237 2.02 -12.25 -36.40
C LEU A 237 3.37 -11.72 -35.90
N LEU A 238 3.81 -10.62 -36.50
CA LEU A 238 5.09 -9.99 -36.16
C LEU A 238 4.95 -9.05 -34.95
N PRO A 239 6.02 -8.85 -34.15
CA PRO A 239 6.04 -7.89 -33.05
C PRO A 239 5.68 -6.46 -33.48
N LEU A 240 5.08 -5.69 -32.57
CA LEU A 240 4.82 -4.27 -32.76
C LEU A 240 6.06 -3.46 -32.39
N GLN A 241 6.46 -2.57 -33.30
CA GLN A 241 7.49 -1.57 -33.04
C GLN A 241 6.83 -0.28 -32.56
N TRP A 242 7.11 0.18 -31.34
CA TRP A 242 6.48 1.38 -30.77
C TRP A 242 6.80 2.65 -31.57
N ALA A 243 7.97 2.69 -32.21
CA ALA A 243 8.32 3.77 -33.15
C ALA A 243 7.42 3.82 -34.40
N LYS A 244 6.68 2.76 -34.74
CA LYS A 244 5.73 2.76 -35.87
C LYS A 244 4.32 3.17 -35.47
N VAL A 245 4.06 3.38 -34.19
CA VAL A 245 2.74 3.80 -33.70
C VAL A 245 2.57 5.30 -33.95
N VAL A 246 1.49 5.68 -34.64
CA VAL A 246 1.21 7.08 -35.04
C VAL A 246 0.23 7.78 -34.10
N GLY A 247 -0.53 7.04 -33.29
CA GLY A 247 -1.46 7.64 -32.32
C GLY A 247 -2.37 6.64 -31.61
N VAL A 248 -3.28 7.21 -30.83
CA VAL A 248 -4.36 6.49 -30.11
C VAL A 248 -5.71 6.94 -30.68
N GLU A 249 -6.50 5.98 -31.14
CA GLU A 249 -7.88 6.16 -31.60
C GLU A 249 -8.84 5.60 -30.55
N ALA A 250 -9.84 6.40 -30.18
CA ALA A 250 -10.88 5.99 -29.25
C ALA A 250 -12.17 6.79 -29.55
N PRO A 251 -13.36 6.21 -29.35
CA PRO A 251 -14.61 6.94 -29.35
C PRO A 251 -14.67 7.94 -28.17
N GLN A 252 -15.60 8.89 -28.20
CA GLN A 252 -15.67 9.97 -27.21
C GLN A 252 -15.91 9.46 -25.79
N GLU A 253 -16.67 8.39 -25.65
CA GLU A 253 -16.98 7.70 -24.40
C GLU A 253 -15.74 7.12 -23.72
N LEU A 254 -14.64 6.95 -24.46
CA LEU A 254 -13.35 6.44 -24.00
C LEU A 254 -12.27 7.55 -23.94
N ALA A 255 -12.68 8.81 -23.80
CA ALA A 255 -11.75 9.94 -23.74
C ALA A 255 -10.77 9.84 -22.56
N ASN A 256 -11.23 9.35 -21.40
CA ASN A 256 -10.36 9.11 -20.25
C ASN A 256 -9.33 8.01 -20.55
N GLU A 257 -9.77 6.89 -21.11
CA GLU A 257 -8.94 5.74 -21.44
C GLU A 257 -7.92 6.11 -22.52
N LYS A 258 -8.30 6.97 -23.47
CA LYS A 258 -7.38 7.55 -24.44
C LYS A 258 -6.26 8.34 -23.76
N MET A 259 -6.58 9.20 -22.79
CA MET A 259 -5.56 9.93 -22.03
C MET A 259 -4.65 8.97 -21.24
N GLN A 260 -5.21 7.92 -20.64
CA GLN A 260 -4.43 6.91 -19.93
C GLN A 260 -3.50 6.15 -20.89
N ALA A 261 -3.97 5.76 -22.07
CA ALA A 261 -3.16 5.11 -23.08
C ALA A 261 -2.01 6.03 -23.53
N GLU A 262 -2.29 7.30 -23.84
CA GLU A 262 -1.23 8.26 -24.21
C GLU A 262 -0.19 8.45 -23.10
N ARG A 263 -0.62 8.51 -21.83
CA ARG A 263 0.27 8.56 -20.67
C ARG A 263 1.16 7.31 -20.62
N ILE A 264 0.58 6.12 -20.66
CA ILE A 264 1.31 4.84 -20.61
C ILE A 264 2.34 4.78 -21.74
N LEU A 265 1.93 5.08 -22.97
CA LEU A 265 2.84 5.05 -24.12
C LEU A 265 3.99 6.05 -23.97
N GLY A 266 3.70 7.28 -23.52
CA GLY A 266 4.70 8.32 -23.32
C GLY A 266 5.68 8.04 -22.17
N GLU A 267 5.23 7.37 -21.11
CA GLU A 267 6.05 7.03 -19.95
C GLU A 267 6.86 5.74 -20.14
N ARG A 268 6.27 4.73 -20.80
CA ARG A 268 6.80 3.36 -20.83
C ARG A 268 7.44 2.95 -22.15
N THR A 269 7.19 3.67 -23.24
CA THR A 269 7.64 3.25 -24.58
C THR A 269 8.40 4.37 -25.31
N VAL A 270 9.02 4.02 -26.44
CA VAL A 270 9.66 5.00 -27.35
C VAL A 270 8.67 5.70 -28.31
N PHE A 271 7.35 5.50 -28.12
CA PHE A 271 6.32 6.24 -28.84
C PHE A 271 6.49 7.75 -28.68
N ALA A 272 6.28 8.50 -29.77
CA ALA A 272 6.30 9.96 -29.76
C ALA A 272 5.02 10.49 -30.42
N LYS A 273 4.30 11.35 -29.68
CA LYS A 273 3.05 11.97 -30.13
C LYS A 273 3.29 12.88 -31.34
N GLY A 274 2.30 12.98 -32.23
CA GLY A 274 2.30 13.94 -33.35
C GLY A 274 2.99 13.48 -34.64
N ARG A 275 3.32 12.18 -34.77
CA ARG A 275 3.81 11.62 -36.04
C ARG A 275 2.68 11.67 -37.09
N ARG A 276 2.97 12.28 -38.24
CA ARG A 276 2.09 12.31 -39.41
C ARG A 276 2.48 11.17 -40.36
N GLY A 277 1.52 10.35 -40.79
CA GLY A 277 1.74 9.28 -41.77
C GLY A 277 0.87 8.04 -41.57
N VAL A 278 1.04 7.06 -42.46
CA VAL A 278 0.39 5.73 -42.35
C VAL A 278 1.25 4.86 -41.43
N GLY A 279 0.69 4.37 -40.32
CA GLY A 279 1.40 3.54 -39.36
C GLY A 279 0.46 2.76 -38.45
N ALA A 280 1.03 2.06 -37.47
CA ALA A 280 0.27 1.30 -36.49
C ALA A 280 -0.50 2.24 -35.54
N VAL A 281 -1.63 1.78 -35.01
CA VAL A 281 -2.48 2.59 -34.12
C VAL A 281 -2.84 1.76 -32.89
N VAL A 282 -2.94 2.43 -31.73
CA VAL A 282 -3.61 1.86 -30.55
C VAL A 282 -5.09 2.22 -30.61
N ARG A 283 -5.97 1.22 -30.77
CA ARG A 283 -7.42 1.42 -30.85
C ARG A 283 -8.10 0.95 -29.58
N LEU A 284 -8.89 1.83 -29.00
CA LEU A 284 -9.73 1.53 -27.83
C LEU A 284 -11.19 1.47 -28.29
N GLN A 285 -11.90 0.41 -27.94
CA GLN A 285 -13.25 0.17 -28.43
C GLN A 285 -14.14 -0.42 -27.33
N LEU A 286 -15.45 -0.17 -27.45
CA LEU A 286 -16.46 -0.86 -26.65
C LEU A 286 -16.93 -2.11 -27.40
N ASP A 287 -17.16 -3.19 -26.66
CA ASP A 287 -17.68 -4.45 -27.20
C ASP A 287 -18.75 -5.02 -26.28
N ALA A 288 -20.01 -4.80 -26.66
CA ALA A 288 -21.18 -5.23 -25.90
C ALA A 288 -21.39 -6.75 -25.89
N SER A 289 -20.62 -7.53 -26.67
CA SER A 289 -20.70 -9.00 -26.63
C SER A 289 -20.01 -9.62 -25.40
N LEU A 290 -19.14 -8.85 -24.74
CA LEU A 290 -18.53 -9.24 -23.47
C LEU A 290 -19.58 -9.18 -22.34
N THR A 291 -19.52 -10.14 -21.42
CA THR A 291 -20.59 -10.34 -20.41
C THR A 291 -20.34 -9.58 -19.10
N ASN A 292 -19.07 -9.38 -18.71
CA ASN A 292 -18.67 -8.68 -17.50
C ASN A 292 -18.21 -7.24 -17.80
N ASP A 293 -18.52 -6.29 -16.93
CA ASP A 293 -18.24 -4.85 -17.15
C ASP A 293 -16.75 -4.52 -17.21
N GLU A 294 -15.91 -5.31 -16.54
CA GLU A 294 -14.45 -5.19 -16.53
C GLU A 294 -13.78 -6.20 -17.48
N ALA A 295 -14.55 -6.99 -18.24
CA ALA A 295 -13.98 -7.89 -19.25
C ALA A 295 -13.38 -7.11 -20.42
N TYR A 296 -12.29 -7.65 -20.96
CA TYR A 296 -11.63 -7.11 -22.13
C TYR A 296 -10.95 -8.16 -23.01
N THR A 297 -10.66 -7.74 -24.24
CA THR A 297 -9.72 -8.40 -25.14
C THR A 297 -8.59 -7.44 -25.49
N LEU A 298 -7.38 -7.97 -25.66
CA LEU A 298 -6.19 -7.23 -26.06
C LEU A 298 -5.48 -8.00 -27.18
N ASP A 299 -5.46 -7.39 -28.36
CA ASP A 299 -4.76 -7.87 -29.55
C ASP A 299 -3.55 -6.99 -29.85
N ILE A 300 -2.38 -7.59 -30.03
CA ILE A 300 -1.15 -6.90 -30.41
C ILE A 300 -0.57 -7.58 -31.64
N SER A 301 -0.23 -6.79 -32.66
CA SER A 301 0.54 -7.22 -33.83
C SER A 301 1.31 -6.04 -34.42
N ASN A 302 2.12 -6.29 -35.44
CA ASN A 302 2.78 -5.23 -36.22
C ASN A 302 1.82 -4.19 -36.83
N LYS A 303 0.51 -4.45 -36.88
CA LYS A 303 -0.52 -3.50 -37.34
C LYS A 303 -0.99 -2.54 -36.24
N GLY A 304 -0.65 -2.79 -34.98
CA GLY A 304 -1.03 -1.96 -33.84
C GLY A 304 -1.57 -2.77 -32.67
N VAL A 305 -2.24 -2.06 -31.77
CA VAL A 305 -2.89 -2.60 -30.57
C VAL A 305 -4.39 -2.38 -30.71
N VAL A 306 -5.20 -3.37 -30.35
CA VAL A 306 -6.66 -3.21 -30.19
C VAL A 306 -7.03 -3.68 -28.80
N ILE A 307 -7.66 -2.80 -28.03
CA ILE A 307 -8.25 -3.12 -26.72
C ILE A 307 -9.74 -2.92 -26.83
N LYS A 308 -10.50 -3.98 -26.56
CA LYS A 308 -11.96 -3.92 -26.49
C LYS A 308 -12.42 -4.28 -25.10
N GLY A 309 -13.27 -3.47 -24.49
CA GLY A 309 -13.90 -3.76 -23.21
C GLY A 309 -15.41 -3.61 -23.28
N LYS A 310 -16.15 -4.28 -22.39
CA LYS A 310 -17.61 -4.10 -22.34
C LYS A 310 -17.97 -2.66 -21.99
N THR A 311 -17.23 -2.10 -21.03
CA THR A 311 -17.33 -0.71 -20.56
C THR A 311 -15.95 -0.04 -20.62
N ALA A 312 -15.91 1.25 -20.30
CA ALA A 312 -14.66 1.98 -20.11
C ALA A 312 -13.75 1.32 -19.05
N ALA A 313 -14.31 0.72 -17.99
CA ALA A 313 -13.55 0.02 -16.97
C ALA A 313 -12.84 -1.22 -17.55
N GLY A 314 -13.51 -2.00 -18.41
CA GLY A 314 -12.89 -3.12 -19.11
C GLY A 314 -11.73 -2.67 -20.01
N VAL A 315 -11.91 -1.59 -20.79
CA VAL A 315 -10.83 -1.02 -21.60
C VAL A 315 -9.65 -0.59 -20.72
N PHE A 316 -9.93 0.06 -19.58
CA PHE A 316 -8.91 0.44 -18.62
C PHE A 316 -8.16 -0.76 -18.03
N CYS A 317 -8.84 -1.85 -17.68
CA CYS A 317 -8.18 -3.10 -17.26
C CYS A 317 -7.22 -3.64 -18.33
N GLY A 318 -7.61 -3.55 -19.61
CA GLY A 318 -6.73 -3.87 -20.75
C GLY A 318 -5.51 -2.96 -20.84
N LEU A 319 -5.66 -1.67 -20.54
CA LEU A 319 -4.54 -0.73 -20.46
C LEU A 319 -3.58 -1.04 -19.31
N MET A 320 -4.07 -1.47 -18.15
CA MET A 320 -3.20 -1.89 -17.03
C MET A 320 -2.37 -3.13 -17.40
N THR A 321 -2.97 -4.08 -18.13
CA THR A 321 -2.25 -5.21 -18.71
C THR A 321 -1.19 -4.75 -19.74
N LEU A 322 -1.55 -3.82 -20.63
CA LEU A 322 -0.60 -3.25 -21.59
C LEU A 322 0.58 -2.54 -20.90
N GLU A 323 0.29 -1.78 -19.84
CA GLU A 323 1.33 -1.08 -19.07
C GLU A 323 2.33 -2.07 -18.47
N GLN A 324 1.86 -3.17 -17.89
CA GLN A 324 2.76 -4.23 -17.38
C GLN A 324 3.60 -4.86 -18.49
N LEU A 325 3.02 -5.15 -19.66
CA LEU A 325 3.79 -5.65 -20.80
C LEU A 325 4.89 -4.64 -21.23
N CYS A 326 4.62 -3.34 -21.14
CA CYS A 326 5.61 -2.29 -21.43
C CYS A 326 6.67 -2.12 -20.32
N ILE A 327 6.39 -2.52 -19.07
CA ILE A 327 7.41 -2.62 -18.01
C ILE A 327 8.44 -3.69 -18.38
N GLY A 328 8.01 -4.79 -19.00
CA GLY A 328 8.89 -5.83 -19.54
C GLY A 328 9.72 -6.50 -18.45
N ASN A 329 11.05 -6.36 -18.52
CA ASN A 329 11.99 -6.90 -17.54
C ASN A 329 12.31 -5.96 -16.37
N GLY A 330 11.56 -4.86 -16.21
CA GLY A 330 11.68 -3.96 -15.04
C GLY A 330 12.86 -2.96 -15.10
N VAL A 331 13.55 -2.87 -16.23
CA VAL A 331 14.67 -1.95 -16.43
C VAL A 331 14.20 -0.50 -16.68
N ALA A 332 15.09 0.47 -16.53
CA ALA A 332 14.79 1.88 -16.77
C ALA A 332 14.53 2.23 -18.25
N ALA A 333 15.10 1.45 -19.18
CA ALA A 333 14.91 1.68 -20.60
C ALA A 333 13.43 1.53 -20.98
N ARG A 334 12.98 2.40 -21.89
CA ARG A 334 11.62 2.34 -22.41
C ARG A 334 11.47 1.19 -23.41
N SER A 335 10.29 0.60 -23.46
CA SER A 335 9.96 -0.47 -24.41
C SER A 335 10.10 0.04 -25.85
N VAL A 336 10.87 -0.69 -26.66
CA VAL A 336 11.09 -0.40 -28.10
C VAL A 336 10.12 -1.21 -28.96
N GLU A 337 9.89 -2.46 -28.58
CA GLU A 337 8.96 -3.38 -29.23
C GLU A 337 8.18 -4.20 -28.20
N ILE A 338 7.08 -4.80 -28.64
CA ILE A 338 6.24 -5.69 -27.85
C ILE A 338 5.81 -6.90 -28.71
N PRO A 339 5.85 -8.14 -28.17
CA PRO A 339 5.45 -9.34 -28.92
C PRO A 339 4.00 -9.27 -29.41
N ALA A 340 3.74 -9.94 -30.53
CA ALA A 340 2.37 -10.15 -30.97
C ALA A 340 1.67 -11.15 -30.03
N LEU A 341 0.45 -10.83 -29.61
CA LEU A 341 -0.30 -11.65 -28.66
C LEU A 341 -1.80 -11.40 -28.74
N HIS A 342 -2.55 -12.32 -28.16
CA HIS A 342 -3.98 -12.20 -27.88
C HIS A 342 -4.24 -12.53 -26.41
N ILE A 343 -5.04 -11.70 -25.75
CA ILE A 343 -5.54 -11.92 -24.39
C ILE A 343 -7.06 -11.74 -24.40
N LYS A 344 -7.76 -12.67 -23.75
CA LYS A 344 -9.13 -12.46 -23.22
C LYS A 344 -9.07 -12.57 -21.71
N ASP A 345 -9.71 -11.64 -21.03
CA ASP A 345 -9.59 -11.55 -19.58
C ASP A 345 -10.83 -10.90 -18.95
N GLN A 346 -11.10 -11.27 -17.69
CA GLN A 346 -12.19 -10.75 -16.88
C GLN A 346 -11.92 -11.05 -15.39
N PRO A 347 -12.47 -10.27 -14.46
CA PRO A 347 -12.30 -10.54 -13.04
C PRO A 347 -13.09 -11.77 -12.58
N ARG A 348 -12.65 -12.35 -11.47
CA ARG A 348 -13.35 -13.40 -10.74
C ARG A 348 -14.38 -12.84 -9.75
N THR A 349 -14.07 -11.72 -9.09
CA THR A 349 -14.96 -11.04 -8.14
C THR A 349 -15.31 -9.62 -8.59
N ALA A 350 -16.48 -9.13 -8.18
CA ALA A 350 -16.96 -7.81 -8.57
C ALA A 350 -16.17 -6.67 -7.92
N ILE A 351 -15.84 -6.82 -6.62
CA ILE A 351 -15.03 -5.84 -5.90
C ILE A 351 -13.67 -6.44 -5.55
N ARG A 352 -12.64 -5.63 -5.76
CA ARG A 352 -11.27 -5.85 -5.28
C ARG A 352 -10.86 -4.57 -4.60
N GLU A 353 -10.75 -4.63 -3.28
CA GLU A 353 -10.61 -3.47 -2.41
C GLU A 353 -9.26 -3.46 -1.70
N LEU A 354 -8.69 -2.26 -1.53
CA LEU A 354 -7.70 -1.98 -0.49
C LEU A 354 -8.26 -0.94 0.46
N MET A 355 -8.13 -1.21 1.75
CA MET A 355 -8.47 -0.27 2.82
C MET A 355 -7.20 0.39 3.36
N VAL A 356 -7.26 1.71 3.59
CA VAL A 356 -6.21 2.45 4.29
C VAL A 356 -6.80 3.20 5.49
N ASP A 357 -6.02 3.24 6.56
CA ASP A 357 -6.36 3.90 7.82
C ASP A 357 -5.56 5.22 7.96
N PRO A 358 -6.15 6.38 7.65
CA PRO A 358 -5.59 7.69 7.97
C PRO A 358 -5.83 8.15 9.42
N VAL A 359 -6.54 7.39 10.24
CA VAL A 359 -6.91 7.79 11.60
C VAL A 359 -5.76 7.59 12.57
N ARG A 360 -5.23 6.36 12.63
CA ARG A 360 -4.14 6.00 13.55
C ARG A 360 -2.84 6.70 13.16
N HIS A 361 -2.53 6.84 11.87
CA HIS A 361 -1.53 7.75 11.31
C HIS A 361 -2.05 8.43 10.04
N PHE A 362 -2.00 9.77 10.01
CA PHE A 362 -2.52 10.54 8.88
C PHE A 362 -1.72 10.31 7.59
N ILE A 363 -2.44 10.12 6.49
CA ILE A 363 -1.87 9.96 5.15
C ILE A 363 -2.03 11.30 4.40
N PRO A 364 -0.94 11.92 3.93
CA PRO A 364 -1.05 13.14 3.13
C PRO A 364 -1.91 12.96 1.88
N PHE A 365 -2.65 14.01 1.50
CA PHE A 365 -3.60 13.96 0.38
C PHE A 365 -3.00 13.51 -0.96
N GLU A 366 -1.81 14.02 -1.31
CA GLU A 366 -1.12 13.62 -2.56
C GLU A 366 -0.59 12.18 -2.50
N ASP A 367 -0.32 11.67 -1.30
CA ASP A 367 0.12 10.29 -1.10
C ASP A 367 -1.06 9.32 -1.26
N LEU A 368 -2.28 9.69 -0.82
CA LEU A 368 -3.50 8.94 -1.13
C LEU A 368 -3.75 8.85 -2.64
N LYS A 369 -3.59 9.95 -3.39
CA LYS A 369 -3.72 9.94 -4.86
C LYS A 369 -2.67 9.02 -5.48
N SER A 370 -1.44 9.05 -4.99
CA SER A 370 -0.37 8.16 -5.45
C SER A 370 -0.69 6.68 -5.17
N TYR A 371 -1.34 6.37 -4.04
CA TYR A 371 -1.79 5.02 -3.70
C TYR A 371 -2.85 4.49 -4.68
N VAL A 372 -3.82 5.34 -5.05
CA VAL A 372 -4.86 5.01 -6.06
C VAL A 372 -4.23 4.61 -7.40
N VAL A 373 -3.18 5.32 -7.84
CA VAL A 373 -2.49 4.98 -9.09
C VAL A 373 -1.84 3.60 -9.00
N GLU A 374 -1.20 3.28 -7.87
CA GLU A 374 -0.50 2.00 -7.73
C GLU A 374 -1.45 0.82 -7.62
N MET A 375 -2.54 0.93 -6.85
CA MET A 375 -3.53 -0.14 -6.75
C MET A 375 -4.24 -0.42 -8.09
N ALA A 376 -4.52 0.63 -8.88
CA ALA A 376 -5.16 0.48 -10.18
C ALA A 376 -4.31 -0.35 -11.16
N ARG A 377 -2.97 -0.30 -11.08
CA ARG A 377 -2.06 -1.16 -11.88
C ARG A 377 -2.30 -2.64 -11.69
N TYR A 378 -2.84 -3.02 -10.53
CA TYR A 378 -3.19 -4.40 -10.16
C TYR A 378 -4.70 -4.67 -10.27
N LYS A 379 -5.43 -3.77 -10.95
CA LYS A 379 -6.87 -3.88 -11.23
C LYS A 379 -7.75 -3.88 -9.97
N TYR A 380 -7.29 -3.28 -8.88
CA TYR A 380 -8.19 -2.89 -7.79
C TYR A 380 -9.17 -1.83 -8.28
N ASN A 381 -10.42 -1.91 -7.82
CA ASN A 381 -11.51 -1.02 -8.25
C ASN A 381 -12.24 -0.33 -7.08
N ALA A 382 -11.81 -0.56 -5.84
CA ALA A 382 -12.33 0.13 -4.66
C ALA A 382 -11.20 0.52 -3.68
N LEU A 383 -11.20 1.78 -3.25
CA LEU A 383 -10.43 2.27 -2.12
C LEU A 383 -11.39 2.46 -0.95
N HIS A 384 -11.16 1.75 0.14
CA HIS A 384 -11.91 1.91 1.38
C HIS A 384 -11.13 2.84 2.33
N LEU A 385 -11.76 3.94 2.73
CA LEU A 385 -11.17 4.93 3.62
C LEU A 385 -11.76 4.82 5.01
N HIS A 386 -10.97 4.31 5.95
CA HIS A 386 -11.29 4.27 7.38
C HIS A 386 -11.08 5.68 7.97
N LEU A 387 -12.13 6.50 8.03
CA LEU A 387 -11.99 7.96 8.24
C LEU A 387 -12.12 8.41 9.70
N VAL A 388 -12.62 7.56 10.58
CA VAL A 388 -12.88 7.88 11.99
C VAL A 388 -12.54 6.68 12.85
N ASP A 389 -11.99 6.92 14.04
CA ASP A 389 -11.71 5.91 15.06
C ASP A 389 -11.51 6.61 16.42
N ASP A 390 -11.17 5.86 17.48
CA ASP A 390 -10.94 6.37 18.82
C ASP A 390 -9.89 7.49 18.89
N GLN A 391 -8.86 7.40 18.05
CA GLN A 391 -7.70 8.28 18.12
C GLN A 391 -7.83 9.54 17.26
N ALA A 392 -8.75 9.62 16.30
CA ALA A 392 -8.99 10.86 15.55
C ALA A 392 -10.21 10.82 14.64
N TRP A 393 -10.69 12.01 14.27
CA TRP A 393 -11.66 12.21 13.19
C TRP A 393 -10.99 12.89 12.00
N ARG A 394 -11.04 12.29 10.81
CA ARG A 394 -10.22 12.71 9.64
C ARG A 394 -10.98 13.35 8.49
N ILE A 395 -12.30 13.50 8.56
CA ILE A 395 -13.08 14.12 7.48
C ILE A 395 -13.88 15.32 7.96
N GLU A 396 -13.85 16.40 7.18
CA GLU A 396 -14.65 17.59 7.48
C GLU A 396 -16.16 17.31 7.41
N ILE A 397 -16.86 17.52 8.52
CA ILE A 397 -18.31 17.59 8.59
C ILE A 397 -18.68 19.04 8.96
N LYS A 398 -19.21 19.80 8.00
CA LYS A 398 -19.45 21.23 8.15
C LYS A 398 -20.45 21.53 9.27
N LYS A 399 -21.41 20.63 9.50
CA LYS A 399 -22.34 20.73 10.62
C LYS A 399 -21.65 20.63 11.99
N TYR A 400 -20.50 19.95 12.07
CA TYR A 400 -19.81 19.61 13.31
C TYR A 400 -18.30 19.97 13.24
N PRO A 401 -17.94 21.26 13.12
CA PRO A 401 -16.55 21.68 12.92
C PRO A 401 -15.62 21.26 14.08
N GLU A 402 -16.16 21.10 15.29
CA GLU A 402 -15.39 20.67 16.46
C GLU A 402 -14.72 19.30 16.30
N LEU A 403 -15.22 18.43 15.40
CA LEU A 403 -14.58 17.15 15.07
C LEU A 403 -13.16 17.37 14.54
N ILE A 404 -13.00 18.39 13.69
CA ILE A 404 -11.68 18.75 13.15
C ILE A 404 -10.88 19.55 14.18
N GLU A 405 -11.49 20.58 14.76
CA GLU A 405 -10.79 21.50 15.68
C GLU A 405 -10.20 20.79 16.91
N LYS A 406 -10.86 19.74 17.39
CA LYS A 406 -10.48 19.05 18.64
C LYS A 406 -9.93 17.64 18.42
N ALA A 407 -10.32 16.93 17.35
CA ALA A 407 -9.99 15.51 17.18
C ALA A 407 -9.12 15.17 15.96
N SER A 408 -8.59 16.15 15.22
CA SER A 408 -7.68 15.89 14.08
C SER A 408 -6.19 16.08 14.36
N ASP A 409 -5.82 16.65 15.51
CA ASP A 409 -4.42 16.94 15.87
C ASP A 409 -4.10 16.42 17.26
N ARG A 410 -3.09 15.54 17.36
CA ARG A 410 -2.67 14.93 18.60
C ARG A 410 -1.20 14.53 18.60
N ILE A 411 -0.69 14.19 19.78
CA ILE A 411 0.56 13.42 19.87
C ILE A 411 0.32 11.98 19.36
N GLY A 412 1.38 11.31 18.93
CA GLY A 412 1.32 9.94 18.44
C GLY A 412 0.99 8.93 19.55
N MET A 413 0.79 7.67 19.16
CA MET A 413 0.31 6.61 20.05
C MET A 413 1.46 5.87 20.73
N ASP A 414 1.21 5.41 21.95
CA ASP A 414 2.10 4.55 22.72
C ASP A 414 3.57 5.05 22.71
N ASP A 415 4.48 4.28 22.12
CA ASP A 415 5.91 4.57 22.07
C ASP A 415 6.34 5.37 20.82
N MET A 416 5.40 5.80 19.97
CA MET A 416 5.64 6.61 18.78
C MET A 416 5.16 8.05 19.00
N PRO A 417 5.92 8.91 19.72
CA PRO A 417 5.44 10.22 20.18
C PRO A 417 5.38 11.29 19.07
N ALA A 418 5.58 10.92 17.81
CA ALA A 418 5.52 11.86 16.68
C ALA A 418 4.13 12.51 16.64
N ARG A 419 4.07 13.85 16.54
CA ARG A 419 2.80 14.56 16.40
C ARG A 419 2.12 14.12 15.09
N ILE A 420 0.84 13.76 15.18
CA ILE A 420 0.00 13.33 14.05
C ILE A 420 -1.10 14.38 13.91
N SER A 421 -1.06 15.12 12.81
CA SER A 421 -2.01 16.20 12.52
C SER A 421 -2.44 16.09 11.06
N GLY A 422 -3.71 16.39 10.80
CA GLY A 422 -4.28 16.41 9.46
C GLY A 422 -5.69 15.85 9.41
N TYR A 423 -6.42 16.31 8.41
CA TYR A 423 -7.75 15.86 8.03
C TYR A 423 -7.94 16.16 6.54
N TYR A 424 -9.02 15.62 5.97
CA TYR A 424 -9.44 15.92 4.61
C TYR A 424 -10.65 16.86 4.64
N THR A 425 -10.52 17.97 3.93
CA THR A 425 -11.66 18.82 3.59
C THR A 425 -12.62 18.07 2.67
N GLN A 426 -13.88 18.49 2.63
CA GLN A 426 -14.83 17.90 1.68
C GLN A 426 -14.41 18.12 0.24
N ASP A 427 -13.78 19.25 -0.08
CA ASP A 427 -13.32 19.55 -1.43
C ASP A 427 -12.15 18.66 -1.84
N GLN A 428 -11.22 18.37 -0.93
CA GLN A 428 -10.20 17.35 -1.16
C GLN A 428 -10.82 15.97 -1.40
N MET A 429 -11.85 15.59 -0.65
CA MET A 429 -12.50 14.29 -0.86
C MET A 429 -13.28 14.23 -2.19
N ARG A 430 -13.96 15.30 -2.59
CA ARG A 430 -14.57 15.41 -3.93
C ARG A 430 -13.51 15.33 -5.03
N GLU A 431 -12.36 15.99 -4.84
CA GLU A 431 -11.22 15.88 -5.77
C GLU A 431 -10.68 14.44 -5.82
N LEU A 432 -10.50 13.77 -4.68
CA LEU A 432 -10.02 12.39 -4.62
C LEU A 432 -10.98 11.44 -5.35
N VAL A 433 -12.29 11.58 -5.13
CA VAL A 433 -13.32 10.82 -5.83
C VAL A 433 -13.20 11.01 -7.35
N GLN A 434 -13.11 12.25 -7.82
CA GLN A 434 -12.96 12.55 -9.25
C GLN A 434 -11.64 12.03 -9.82
N PHE A 435 -10.57 12.10 -9.04
CA PHE A 435 -9.27 11.58 -9.40
C PHE A 435 -9.30 10.06 -9.52
N ALA A 436 -9.83 9.36 -8.52
CA ALA A 436 -9.93 7.91 -8.48
C ALA A 436 -10.85 7.35 -9.59
N ALA A 437 -11.91 8.07 -9.93
CA ALA A 437 -12.78 7.72 -11.06
C ALA A 437 -12.02 7.66 -12.41
N LYS A 438 -10.96 8.46 -12.61
CA LYS A 438 -10.10 8.38 -13.82
C LYS A 438 -9.33 7.06 -13.92
N TYR A 439 -9.25 6.32 -12.82
CA TYR A 439 -8.62 5.01 -12.71
C TYR A 439 -9.65 3.89 -12.47
N HIS A 440 -10.95 4.17 -12.63
CA HIS A 440 -12.06 3.24 -12.34
C HIS A 440 -12.04 2.69 -10.91
N VAL A 441 -11.54 3.50 -9.96
CA VAL A 441 -11.55 3.18 -8.53
C VAL A 441 -12.64 4.01 -7.86
N MET A 442 -13.61 3.34 -7.23
CA MET A 442 -14.56 4.01 -6.34
C MET A 442 -13.95 4.23 -4.96
N VAL A 443 -14.39 5.28 -4.27
CA VAL A 443 -13.95 5.58 -2.89
C VAL A 443 -15.12 5.30 -1.95
N ILE A 444 -14.95 4.32 -1.06
CA ILE A 444 -15.94 3.90 -0.07
C ILE A 444 -15.54 4.52 1.27
N PRO A 445 -16.32 5.49 1.81
CA PRO A 445 -16.05 6.06 3.12
C PRO A 445 -16.53 5.13 4.22
N GLU A 446 -15.78 5.08 5.32
CA GLU A 446 -16.19 4.44 6.58
C GLU A 446 -16.40 5.48 7.67
N VAL A 447 -17.50 5.30 8.41
CA VAL A 447 -17.70 5.88 9.74
C VAL A 447 -18.06 4.77 10.72
N GLU A 448 -17.69 4.93 11.98
CA GLU A 448 -17.73 3.85 12.97
C GLU A 448 -19.06 3.76 13.72
N LEU A 449 -19.49 2.55 14.05
CA LEU A 449 -20.65 2.27 14.88
C LEU A 449 -20.50 0.93 15.62
N PRO A 450 -20.98 0.78 16.87
CA PRO A 450 -21.11 1.82 17.87
C PRO A 450 -19.79 2.09 18.62
N GLY A 451 -18.77 1.27 18.39
CA GLY A 451 -17.43 1.39 18.97
C GLY A 451 -16.58 2.36 18.16
N HIS A 452 -15.31 2.48 18.51
CA HIS A 452 -14.34 3.28 17.75
C HIS A 452 -14.72 4.75 17.57
N GLU A 453 -15.52 5.30 18.50
CA GLU A 453 -16.10 6.64 18.41
C GLU A 453 -15.59 7.59 19.49
N VAL A 454 -14.49 7.26 20.20
CA VAL A 454 -13.93 8.14 21.24
C VAL A 454 -13.57 9.52 20.69
N ALA A 455 -13.12 9.65 19.44
CA ALA A 455 -12.85 10.95 18.83
C ALA A 455 -14.12 11.83 18.73
N ALA A 456 -15.26 11.25 18.34
CA ALA A 456 -16.52 11.99 18.30
C ALA A 456 -17.06 12.28 19.72
N ILE A 457 -16.94 11.31 20.65
CA ILE A 457 -17.36 11.48 22.05
C ILE A 457 -16.51 12.56 22.76
N HIS A 458 -15.22 12.66 22.42
CA HIS A 458 -14.34 13.73 22.91
C HIS A 458 -14.88 15.12 22.56
N CYS A 459 -15.39 15.28 21.33
CA CYS A 459 -16.00 16.53 20.86
C CYS A 459 -17.41 16.72 21.43
N TYR A 460 -18.21 15.66 21.45
CA TYR A 460 -19.62 15.68 21.86
C TYR A 460 -19.91 14.58 22.91
N PRO A 461 -19.65 14.86 24.20
CA PRO A 461 -19.81 13.88 25.27
C PRO A 461 -21.19 13.22 25.35
N GLN A 462 -22.25 13.93 24.96
CA GLN A 462 -23.61 13.40 24.91
C GLN A 462 -23.76 12.15 24.02
N LEU A 463 -22.85 11.90 23.08
CA LEU A 463 -22.90 10.70 22.22
C LEU A 463 -22.75 9.38 23.00
N SER A 464 -22.17 9.39 24.19
CA SER A 464 -22.00 8.18 25.03
C SER A 464 -22.99 8.13 26.20
N CYS A 465 -23.22 6.94 26.75
CA CYS A 465 -24.08 6.78 27.94
C CYS A 465 -23.56 7.55 29.16
N ALA A 466 -22.24 7.73 29.26
CA ALA A 466 -21.61 8.42 30.37
C ALA A 466 -21.87 9.93 30.35
N LYS A 467 -22.10 10.52 29.17
CA LYS A 467 -22.33 11.97 28.97
C LYS A 467 -21.25 12.84 29.60
N LYS A 468 -20.00 12.36 29.57
CA LYS A 468 -18.84 13.01 30.20
C LYS A 468 -17.70 13.19 29.21
N PRO A 469 -16.92 14.28 29.32
CA PRO A 469 -15.73 14.45 28.51
C PRO A 469 -14.77 13.28 28.69
N VAL A 470 -14.31 12.72 27.57
CA VAL A 470 -13.23 11.74 27.51
C VAL A 470 -12.07 12.37 26.74
N PRO A 471 -10.80 12.17 27.12
CA PRO A 471 -9.68 12.62 26.30
C PRO A 471 -9.60 11.78 25.03
N ILE A 472 -9.06 12.37 23.95
CA ILE A 472 -8.72 11.60 22.74
C ILE A 472 -7.78 10.45 23.11
N ARG A 473 -8.00 9.29 22.50
CA ARG A 473 -7.21 8.09 22.83
C ARG A 473 -5.83 8.17 22.20
N LEU A 474 -4.80 7.85 22.98
CA LEU A 474 -3.39 7.91 22.57
C LEU A 474 -2.68 6.55 22.67
N THR A 475 -3.45 5.47 22.68
CA THR A 475 -2.93 4.10 22.77
C THR A 475 -3.45 3.27 21.60
N CYS A 476 -2.79 2.16 21.29
CA CYS A 476 -3.30 1.16 20.36
C CYS A 476 -4.41 0.30 20.99
N GLY A 477 -5.18 -0.42 20.17
CA GLY A 477 -6.32 -1.25 20.58
C GLY A 477 -7.64 -0.48 20.62
N VAL A 478 -8.64 -1.01 21.34
CA VAL A 478 -10.04 -0.54 21.29
C VAL A 478 -10.48 0.09 22.61
N SER A 479 -11.45 1.01 22.55
CA SER A 479 -12.17 1.54 23.71
C SER A 479 -13.42 0.74 24.09
N ASN A 480 -13.79 0.77 25.38
CA ASN A 480 -15.09 0.28 25.84
C ASN A 480 -16.19 1.34 25.74
N ASP A 481 -15.86 2.57 25.35
CA ASP A 481 -16.83 3.66 25.20
C ASP A 481 -17.61 3.48 23.90
N LEU A 482 -18.89 3.10 24.04
CA LEU A 482 -19.82 2.95 22.93
C LEU A 482 -20.76 4.16 22.82
N LEU A 483 -21.24 4.42 21.61
CA LEU A 483 -22.39 5.29 21.37
C LEU A 483 -23.61 4.85 22.18
N CYS A 484 -24.42 5.81 22.63
CA CYS A 484 -25.61 5.56 23.42
C CYS A 484 -26.84 5.28 22.54
N PRO A 485 -27.39 4.06 22.49
CA PRO A 485 -28.57 3.75 21.68
C PRO A 485 -29.84 4.43 22.20
N ALA A 486 -29.85 4.90 23.45
CA ALA A 486 -30.97 5.61 24.05
C ALA A 486 -30.90 7.14 23.90
N GLU A 487 -29.84 7.68 23.28
CA GLU A 487 -29.67 9.13 23.11
C GLU A 487 -30.18 9.60 21.74
N PRO A 488 -31.22 10.45 21.67
CA PRO A 488 -31.72 11.01 20.41
C PRO A 488 -30.65 11.73 19.58
N PHE A 489 -29.71 12.42 20.23
CA PHE A 489 -28.64 13.16 19.55
C PHE A 489 -27.73 12.26 18.71
N VAL A 490 -27.53 10.99 19.05
CA VAL A 490 -26.74 10.05 18.23
C VAL A 490 -27.34 9.92 16.83
N TYR A 491 -28.66 9.78 16.73
CA TYR A 491 -29.35 9.63 15.45
C TYR A 491 -29.40 10.93 14.64
N GLU A 492 -29.44 12.09 15.33
CA GLU A 492 -29.32 13.39 14.67
C GLU A 492 -27.91 13.59 14.10
N PHE A 493 -26.89 13.29 14.91
CA PHE A 493 -25.49 13.36 14.54
C PHE A 493 -25.19 12.54 13.28
N PHE A 494 -25.50 11.24 13.31
CA PHE A 494 -25.26 10.38 12.16
C PHE A 494 -26.11 10.74 10.94
N ASN A 495 -27.35 11.20 11.11
CA ASN A 495 -28.13 11.68 9.96
C ASN A 495 -27.46 12.86 9.25
N ASN A 496 -26.87 13.78 10.00
CA ASN A 496 -26.16 14.92 9.42
C ASN A 496 -24.82 14.48 8.79
N VAL A 497 -24.03 13.65 9.49
CA VAL A 497 -22.78 13.09 8.97
C VAL A 497 -23.01 12.32 7.67
N LEU A 498 -23.96 11.38 7.66
CA LEU A 498 -24.25 10.52 6.52
C LEU A 498 -24.77 11.31 5.31
N LYS A 499 -25.53 12.40 5.52
CA LYS A 499 -25.95 13.29 4.44
C LYS A 499 -24.76 13.98 3.77
N GLU A 500 -23.83 14.51 4.57
CA GLU A 500 -22.63 15.15 4.04
C GLU A 500 -21.72 14.13 3.34
N LEU A 501 -21.56 12.92 3.88
CA LEU A 501 -20.83 11.84 3.20
C LEU A 501 -21.50 11.41 1.89
N ALA A 502 -22.83 11.26 1.86
CA ALA A 502 -23.55 10.85 0.66
C ALA A 502 -23.44 11.89 -0.48
N ASP A 503 -23.30 13.17 -0.15
CA ASP A 503 -23.03 14.26 -1.10
C ASP A 503 -21.61 14.20 -1.69
N ILE A 504 -20.61 13.87 -0.85
CA ILE A 504 -19.20 13.82 -1.27
C ILE A 504 -18.89 12.55 -2.07
N PHE A 505 -19.38 11.40 -1.60
CA PHE A 505 -19.00 10.08 -2.10
C PHE A 505 -20.12 9.49 -2.97
N PRO A 506 -19.95 9.43 -4.30
CA PRO A 506 -20.95 8.88 -5.21
C PRO A 506 -21.03 7.35 -5.15
N ALA A 507 -20.05 6.69 -4.53
CA ALA A 507 -20.08 5.24 -4.33
C ALA A 507 -21.44 4.81 -3.76
N PRO A 508 -22.02 3.68 -4.22
CA PRO A 508 -23.30 3.22 -3.71
C PRO A 508 -23.19 2.62 -2.31
N TYR A 509 -22.00 2.65 -1.70
CA TYR A 509 -21.67 2.04 -0.43
C TYR A 509 -21.18 3.07 0.57
N VAL A 510 -21.50 2.86 1.84
CA VAL A 510 -20.87 3.50 2.99
C VAL A 510 -20.61 2.38 4.01
N HIS A 511 -19.38 2.31 4.52
CA HIS A 511 -19.02 1.37 5.56
C HIS A 511 -19.37 1.98 6.93
N LEU A 512 -19.95 1.16 7.80
CA LEU A 512 -20.51 1.58 9.09
C LEU A 512 -19.71 1.02 10.27
N GLY A 513 -18.46 0.59 10.04
CA GLY A 513 -17.66 -0.06 11.07
C GLY A 513 -18.32 -1.36 11.53
N GLY A 514 -18.67 -1.44 12.81
CA GLY A 514 -19.40 -2.56 13.40
C GLY A 514 -18.53 -3.51 14.21
N ASP A 515 -17.22 -3.34 14.14
CA ASP A 515 -16.23 -4.19 14.78
C ASP A 515 -16.07 -3.91 16.27
N GLU A 516 -15.63 -4.95 16.96
CA GLU A 516 -15.10 -4.93 18.34
C GLU A 516 -16.06 -4.35 19.41
N ALA A 517 -17.34 -4.17 19.08
CA ALA A 517 -18.40 -3.77 20.00
C ALA A 517 -19.08 -4.95 20.71
N GLY A 518 -18.42 -6.12 20.72
CA GLY A 518 -18.81 -7.31 21.47
C GLY A 518 -18.49 -7.20 22.97
N GLN A 519 -18.21 -8.32 23.65
CA GLN A 519 -17.82 -8.28 25.07
C GLN A 519 -16.31 -7.99 25.25
N PRO A 520 -15.88 -7.18 26.23
CA PRO A 520 -16.67 -6.44 27.23
C PRO A 520 -17.33 -5.10 26.82
N PRO A 521 -17.02 -4.42 25.68
CA PRO A 521 -17.63 -3.14 25.33
C PRO A 521 -19.16 -3.08 25.39
N LEU A 522 -19.84 -4.15 24.99
CA LEU A 522 -21.29 -4.28 25.02
C LEU A 522 -21.87 -4.08 26.44
N GLY A 523 -21.06 -4.26 27.49
CA GLY A 523 -21.41 -3.95 28.88
C GLY A 523 -21.62 -2.47 29.17
N ALA A 524 -21.18 -1.55 28.31
CA ALA A 524 -21.29 -0.10 28.48
C ALA A 524 -22.75 0.37 28.71
N TRP A 525 -23.73 -0.34 28.15
CA TRP A 525 -25.14 0.00 28.28
C TRP A 525 -25.83 -0.58 29.52
N SER A 526 -25.20 -1.53 30.21
CA SER A 526 -25.81 -2.25 31.34
C SER A 526 -26.13 -1.33 32.52
N ASN A 527 -25.32 -0.29 32.73
CA ASN A 527 -25.47 0.65 33.85
C ASN A 527 -26.14 1.98 33.45
N CYS A 528 -26.69 2.07 32.23
CA CYS A 528 -27.34 3.28 31.74
C CYS A 528 -28.86 3.24 32.01
N SER A 529 -29.38 4.23 32.74
CA SER A 529 -30.82 4.33 33.04
C SER A 529 -31.66 4.49 31.78
N ALA A 530 -31.23 5.33 30.83
CA ALA A 530 -31.90 5.53 29.56
C ALA A 530 -31.93 4.25 28.71
N CYS A 531 -30.83 3.48 28.66
CA CYS A 531 -30.83 2.17 27.99
C CYS A 531 -31.74 1.17 28.69
N THR A 532 -31.80 1.21 30.03
CA THR A 532 -32.73 0.36 30.80
C THR A 532 -34.19 0.68 30.49
N GLU A 533 -34.53 1.97 30.38
CA GLU A 533 -35.87 2.42 29.99
C GLU A 533 -36.20 2.03 28.55
N LEU A 534 -35.23 2.19 27.62
CA LEU A 534 -35.39 1.78 26.23
C LEU A 534 -35.63 0.27 26.12
N LYS A 535 -34.87 -0.56 26.87
CA LYS A 535 -35.10 -2.00 26.93
C LYS A 535 -36.51 -2.34 27.41
N LYS A 536 -37.00 -1.68 28.46
CA LYS A 536 -38.37 -1.87 28.98
C LYS A 536 -39.41 -1.49 27.92
N LYS A 537 -39.19 -0.38 27.21
CA LYS A 537 -40.11 0.13 26.20
C LYS A 537 -40.21 -0.81 24.98
N GLU A 538 -39.09 -1.28 24.48
CA GLU A 538 -39.01 -2.09 23.25
C GLU A 538 -39.08 -3.61 23.53
N GLY A 539 -39.06 -4.02 24.81
CA GLY A 539 -39.13 -5.42 25.22
C GLY A 539 -37.81 -6.19 25.12
N PHE A 540 -36.67 -5.49 25.00
CA PHE A 540 -35.34 -6.09 24.88
C PHE A 540 -34.86 -6.68 26.21
N LYS A 541 -34.15 -7.81 26.13
CA LYS A 541 -33.61 -8.53 27.29
C LYS A 541 -32.10 -8.34 27.42
N GLU A 542 -31.39 -8.37 26.30
CA GLU A 542 -29.94 -8.36 26.23
C GLU A 542 -29.41 -7.07 25.59
N ASN A 543 -28.11 -6.79 25.75
CA ASN A 543 -27.52 -5.56 25.18
C ASN A 543 -27.34 -5.67 23.66
N TRP A 544 -27.14 -6.84 23.08
CA TRP A 544 -27.00 -6.98 21.62
C TRP A 544 -28.26 -6.50 20.86
N GLU A 545 -29.44 -6.57 21.49
CA GLU A 545 -30.69 -6.04 20.92
C GLU A 545 -30.68 -4.50 20.85
N LEU A 546 -30.00 -3.83 21.78
CA LEU A 546 -29.77 -2.38 21.71
C LEU A 546 -28.79 -2.01 20.59
N GLN A 547 -27.76 -2.84 20.36
CA GLN A 547 -26.84 -2.68 19.23
C GLN A 547 -27.60 -2.81 17.91
N GLN A 548 -28.43 -3.84 17.80
CA GLN A 548 -29.30 -4.03 16.63
C GLN A 548 -30.24 -2.83 16.45
N TYR A 549 -30.88 -2.34 17.52
CA TYR A 549 -31.75 -1.16 17.48
C TYR A 549 -31.05 0.09 16.93
N LEU A 550 -29.81 0.33 17.36
CA LEU A 550 -28.99 1.43 16.83
C LEU A 550 -28.69 1.22 15.34
N PHE A 551 -28.19 0.04 14.96
CA PHE A 551 -27.85 -0.29 13.57
C PHE A 551 -29.06 -0.17 12.65
N ASP A 552 -30.21 -0.72 13.03
CA ASP A 552 -31.44 -0.69 12.23
C ASP A 552 -31.85 0.74 11.86
N ARG A 553 -31.75 1.67 12.82
CA ARG A 553 -32.11 3.08 12.61
C ARG A 553 -31.12 3.81 11.71
N ILE A 554 -29.82 3.59 11.89
CA ILE A 554 -28.79 4.22 11.05
C ILE A 554 -28.78 3.63 9.63
N ILE A 555 -28.91 2.31 9.51
CA ILE A 555 -29.08 1.61 8.23
C ILE A 555 -30.31 2.13 7.48
N HIS A 556 -31.43 2.37 8.18
CA HIS A 556 -32.61 2.93 7.57
C HIS A 556 -32.35 4.34 6.99
N GLN A 557 -31.69 5.22 7.74
CA GLN A 557 -31.30 6.55 7.25
C GLN A 557 -30.39 6.47 6.03
N LEU A 558 -29.38 5.60 6.07
CA LEU A 558 -28.45 5.42 4.97
C LEU A 558 -29.14 4.90 3.69
N LYS A 559 -30.11 3.99 3.83
CA LYS A 559 -30.94 3.51 2.71
C LYS A 559 -31.82 4.60 2.12
N LEU A 560 -32.35 5.53 2.93
CA LEU A 560 -33.09 6.69 2.43
C LEU A 560 -32.22 7.63 1.59
N LEU A 561 -30.90 7.63 1.81
CA LEU A 561 -29.91 8.34 1.00
C LEU A 561 -29.49 7.55 -0.27
N GLY A 562 -30.13 6.41 -0.55
CA GLY A 562 -29.81 5.58 -1.70
C GLY A 562 -28.49 4.81 -1.58
N LYS A 563 -27.95 4.69 -0.37
CA LYS A 563 -26.68 3.98 -0.10
C LYS A 563 -26.95 2.60 0.48
N LYS A 564 -26.07 1.65 0.15
CA LYS A 564 -26.07 0.28 0.66
C LYS A 564 -25.06 0.17 1.81
N PRO A 565 -25.49 -0.18 3.03
CA PRO A 565 -24.59 -0.31 4.16
C PRO A 565 -23.62 -1.48 4.00
N MET A 566 -22.39 -1.27 4.44
CA MET A 566 -21.36 -2.29 4.65
C MET A 566 -20.90 -2.28 6.11
N TYR A 567 -20.54 -3.41 6.69
CA TYR A 567 -19.96 -3.46 8.04
C TYR A 567 -19.14 -4.74 8.30
N TRP A 568 -18.25 -4.66 9.29
CA TRP A 568 -17.48 -5.79 9.81
C TRP A 568 -18.40 -6.82 10.46
N TYR A 569 -18.27 -8.09 10.09
CA TYR A 569 -19.06 -9.16 10.72
C TYR A 569 -18.53 -9.48 12.11
N GLU A 570 -19.37 -9.30 13.13
CA GLU A 570 -19.15 -9.80 14.49
C GLU A 570 -20.15 -10.91 14.84
N GLN A 571 -19.74 -11.88 15.66
CA GLN A 571 -20.61 -13.01 16.05
C GLN A 571 -21.79 -12.55 16.92
N GLU A 572 -21.63 -11.44 17.62
CA GLU A 572 -22.62 -10.79 18.45
C GLU A 572 -23.79 -10.21 17.61
N PHE A 573 -23.58 -9.93 16.32
CA PHE A 573 -24.67 -9.65 15.38
C PHE A 573 -25.41 -10.95 15.03
N LYS A 574 -26.43 -11.28 15.83
CA LYS A 574 -27.28 -12.46 15.62
C LYS A 574 -28.06 -12.41 14.29
N THR A 575 -28.35 -11.20 13.80
CA THR A 575 -29.11 -10.96 12.56
C THR A 575 -28.34 -9.98 11.67
N ILE A 576 -28.25 -10.28 10.37
CA ILE A 576 -27.70 -9.36 9.38
C ILE A 576 -28.86 -8.70 8.65
N GLN A 577 -28.93 -7.37 8.67
CA GLN A 577 -30.04 -6.63 8.09
C GLN A 577 -30.11 -6.84 6.56
N PRO A 578 -31.30 -7.07 5.98
CA PRO A 578 -31.45 -7.31 4.55
C PRO A 578 -30.85 -6.17 3.70
N GLY A 579 -30.18 -6.55 2.62
CA GLY A 579 -29.58 -5.59 1.70
C GLY A 579 -28.28 -4.95 2.18
N CYS A 580 -27.69 -5.41 3.29
CA CYS A 580 -26.33 -5.02 3.68
C CYS A 580 -25.27 -5.92 3.03
N VAL A 581 -24.01 -5.52 3.16
CA VAL A 581 -22.83 -6.34 2.84
C VAL A 581 -22.01 -6.49 4.12
N VAL A 582 -21.49 -7.69 4.38
CA VAL A 582 -20.66 -7.93 5.56
C VAL A 582 -19.23 -8.31 5.20
N TYR A 583 -18.28 -8.00 6.09
CA TYR A 583 -16.85 -8.29 5.90
C TYR A 583 -16.42 -9.45 6.82
N ALA A 584 -15.89 -10.52 6.24
CA ALA A 584 -15.32 -11.65 6.99
C ALA A 584 -13.86 -11.39 7.34
N TRP A 585 -13.62 -10.81 8.53
CA TRP A 585 -12.32 -10.24 8.89
C TRP A 585 -11.59 -10.97 10.03
N ARG A 586 -12.34 -11.45 11.05
CA ARG A 586 -11.71 -12.06 12.23
C ARG A 586 -10.97 -13.36 11.89
N HIS A 587 -9.76 -13.47 12.41
CA HIS A 587 -8.91 -14.65 12.25
C HIS A 587 -9.65 -15.92 12.70
N GLY A 588 -9.71 -16.92 11.81
CA GLY A 588 -10.35 -18.21 12.11
C GLY A 588 -11.89 -18.21 12.14
N LEU A 589 -12.55 -17.09 11.87
CA LEU A 589 -14.02 -16.97 11.86
C LEU A 589 -14.63 -16.82 10.47
N THR A 590 -13.81 -16.90 9.41
CA THR A 590 -14.22 -16.74 8.01
C THR A 590 -15.40 -17.63 7.63
N LYS A 591 -15.37 -18.92 8.02
CA LYS A 591 -16.47 -19.86 7.74
C LYS A 591 -17.76 -19.45 8.45
N THR A 592 -17.67 -19.01 9.70
CA THR A 592 -18.83 -18.53 10.47
C THR A 592 -19.48 -17.32 9.79
N ALA A 593 -18.67 -16.36 9.33
CA ALA A 593 -19.15 -15.19 8.60
C ALA A 593 -19.84 -15.57 7.28
N ILE A 594 -19.26 -16.50 6.52
CA ILE A 594 -19.86 -17.05 5.29
C ILE A 594 -21.22 -17.70 5.59
N ASP A 595 -21.28 -18.56 6.62
CA ASP A 595 -22.51 -19.25 6.98
C ASP A 595 -23.60 -18.27 7.43
N ALA A 596 -23.22 -17.19 8.13
CA ALA A 596 -24.14 -16.12 8.48
C ALA A 596 -24.63 -15.37 7.23
N ALA A 597 -23.75 -15.04 6.29
CA ALA A 597 -24.11 -14.33 5.07
C ALA A 597 -25.07 -15.14 4.18
N VAL A 598 -24.80 -16.44 3.98
CA VAL A 598 -25.66 -17.36 3.23
C VAL A 598 -27.03 -17.48 3.89
N ARG A 599 -27.07 -17.68 5.22
CA ARG A 599 -28.33 -17.86 5.96
C ARG A 599 -29.22 -16.61 5.93
N ASN A 600 -28.62 -15.42 5.90
CA ASN A 600 -29.34 -14.15 5.82
C ASN A 600 -29.54 -13.65 4.38
N ASN A 601 -29.07 -14.39 3.37
CA ASN A 601 -29.13 -14.01 1.95
C ASN A 601 -28.56 -12.61 1.67
N VAL A 602 -27.37 -12.34 2.21
CA VAL A 602 -26.62 -11.09 2.02
C VAL A 602 -25.30 -11.35 1.30
N GLN A 603 -24.69 -10.30 0.76
CA GLN A 603 -23.38 -10.41 0.12
C GLN A 603 -22.25 -10.29 1.14
N ILE A 604 -21.09 -10.87 0.81
CA ILE A 604 -19.93 -10.90 1.69
C ILE A 604 -18.64 -10.50 0.98
N MET A 605 -17.83 -9.68 1.65
CA MET A 605 -16.45 -9.35 1.31
C MET A 605 -15.50 -10.24 2.12
N LEU A 606 -14.53 -10.86 1.45
CA LEU A 606 -13.55 -11.74 2.10
C LEU A 606 -12.29 -10.95 2.43
N CYS A 607 -12.02 -10.78 3.72
CA CYS A 607 -10.82 -10.13 4.25
C CYS A 607 -10.25 -10.89 5.47
N PRO A 608 -10.15 -12.24 5.42
CA PRO A 608 -9.80 -13.03 6.59
C PRO A 608 -8.44 -12.64 7.18
N GLY A 609 -8.39 -12.48 8.51
CA GLY A 609 -7.22 -11.99 9.25
C GLY A 609 -5.93 -12.77 8.99
N GLU A 610 -6.04 -14.06 8.68
CA GLU A 610 -4.93 -14.93 8.29
C GLU A 610 -4.38 -14.72 6.87
N HIS A 611 -5.01 -13.88 6.03
CA HIS A 611 -4.57 -13.65 4.65
C HIS A 611 -4.54 -12.18 4.22
N CYS A 612 -5.44 -11.34 4.74
CA CYS A 612 -5.72 -10.02 4.16
C CYS A 612 -5.24 -8.83 4.98
N TYR A 613 -4.70 -9.05 6.18
CA TYR A 613 -4.18 -7.99 7.04
C TYR A 613 -2.76 -7.64 6.60
N LEU A 614 -2.66 -6.57 5.81
CA LEU A 614 -1.42 -6.10 5.21
C LEU A 614 -0.58 -5.30 6.20
N ASP A 615 -1.16 -4.83 7.30
CA ASP A 615 -0.44 -4.14 8.38
C ASP A 615 0.46 -5.09 9.18
N TYR A 616 0.14 -6.39 9.19
CA TYR A 616 0.95 -7.43 9.85
C TYR A 616 2.34 -7.55 9.22
N PRO A 617 3.38 -7.86 10.00
CA PRO A 617 4.72 -8.08 9.45
C PRO A 617 4.73 -9.31 8.53
N GLU A 618 5.50 -9.27 7.43
CA GLU A 618 5.59 -10.42 6.51
C GLU A 618 6.39 -11.60 7.09
N LYS A 619 7.23 -11.31 8.09
CA LYS A 619 8.02 -12.27 8.84
C LYS A 619 8.36 -11.74 10.21
N LYS A 620 8.67 -12.66 11.13
CA LYS A 620 9.13 -12.31 12.47
C LYS A 620 10.35 -11.37 12.41
N GLY A 621 10.26 -10.23 13.10
CA GLY A 621 11.32 -9.23 13.16
C GLY A 621 11.42 -8.30 11.95
N ASP A 622 10.46 -8.34 11.02
CA ASP A 622 10.29 -7.31 9.99
C ASP A 622 9.34 -6.20 10.47
N MET A 623 9.26 -5.09 9.74
CA MET A 623 8.31 -4.02 10.05
C MET A 623 6.86 -4.50 9.91
N PRO A 624 5.95 -4.03 10.80
CA PRO A 624 6.23 -3.41 12.09
C PRO A 624 6.84 -4.42 13.08
N GLU A 625 7.97 -4.08 13.72
CA GLU A 625 8.74 -5.11 14.43
C GLU A 625 8.00 -5.75 15.61
N VAL A 626 7.19 -4.99 16.36
CA VAL A 626 6.14 -5.47 17.29
C VAL A 626 5.57 -4.27 18.05
N ASN A 627 4.47 -3.68 17.62
CA ASN A 627 3.81 -2.67 18.48
C ASN A 627 2.59 -3.16 19.25
N TRP A 628 2.10 -4.37 18.97
CA TRP A 628 0.91 -4.88 19.64
C TRP A 628 0.66 -6.40 19.51
N GLY A 629 1.65 -7.19 19.05
CA GLY A 629 1.59 -8.66 19.15
C GLY A 629 0.85 -9.40 18.02
N MET A 630 0.66 -8.76 16.86
CA MET A 630 0.01 -9.39 15.70
C MET A 630 0.86 -10.52 15.07
N PRO A 631 0.21 -11.54 14.47
CA PRO A 631 0.91 -12.62 13.78
C PRO A 631 1.62 -12.12 12.50
N ALA A 632 2.48 -12.95 11.92
CA ALA A 632 3.09 -12.65 10.63
C ALA A 632 2.24 -13.19 9.48
N THR A 633 1.98 -12.36 8.47
CA THR A 633 1.26 -12.75 7.24
C THR A 633 2.21 -12.60 6.06
N SER A 634 2.81 -13.70 5.63
CA SER A 634 3.75 -13.71 4.50
C SER A 634 3.06 -13.48 3.16
N LEU A 635 3.85 -13.16 2.13
CA LEU A 635 3.40 -13.11 0.74
C LEU A 635 2.74 -14.42 0.30
N GLU A 636 3.35 -15.57 0.63
CA GLU A 636 2.79 -16.88 0.30
C GLU A 636 1.45 -17.11 0.99
N GLN A 637 1.34 -16.73 2.27
CA GLN A 637 0.11 -16.87 3.02
C GLN A 637 -1.01 -16.02 2.40
N THR A 638 -0.74 -14.77 2.04
CA THR A 638 -1.69 -13.91 1.31
C THR A 638 -2.11 -14.57 -0.01
N TYR A 639 -1.13 -15.08 -0.78
CA TYR A 639 -1.37 -15.74 -2.06
C TYR A 639 -2.22 -17.01 -1.94
N LYS A 640 -2.18 -17.73 -0.81
CA LYS A 640 -2.98 -18.95 -0.61
C LYS A 640 -4.49 -18.70 -0.52
N LEU A 641 -4.93 -17.45 -0.34
CA LEU A 641 -6.35 -17.14 -0.29
C LEU A 641 -7.05 -17.59 -1.58
N ASP A 642 -8.05 -18.46 -1.42
CA ASP A 642 -9.11 -18.66 -2.39
C ASP A 642 -10.41 -18.08 -1.81
N PRO A 643 -10.92 -16.96 -2.34
CA PRO A 643 -12.11 -16.30 -1.79
C PRO A 643 -13.40 -17.15 -1.91
N ALA A 644 -13.41 -18.22 -2.70
CA ALA A 644 -14.53 -19.17 -2.67
C ALA A 644 -14.62 -19.92 -1.34
N TRP A 645 -13.50 -20.05 -0.60
CA TRP A 645 -13.45 -20.73 0.71
C TRP A 645 -14.14 -22.11 0.71
N GLY A 646 -13.90 -22.88 -0.35
CA GLY A 646 -14.48 -24.21 -0.55
C GLY A 646 -15.99 -24.23 -0.85
N GLN A 647 -16.64 -23.08 -1.04
CA GLN A 647 -18.05 -23.00 -1.44
C GLN A 647 -18.22 -23.23 -2.95
N ASP A 648 -19.46 -23.45 -3.36
CA ASP A 648 -19.82 -23.76 -4.75
C ASP A 648 -19.88 -22.53 -5.67
N ASN A 649 -20.17 -22.78 -6.96
CA ASN A 649 -20.31 -21.71 -7.95
C ASN A 649 -21.51 -20.79 -7.70
N ASN A 650 -22.52 -21.24 -6.95
CA ASN A 650 -23.68 -20.40 -6.62
C ASN A 650 -23.27 -19.34 -5.60
N PHE A 651 -22.53 -19.72 -4.55
CA PHE A 651 -21.92 -18.78 -3.61
C PHE A 651 -21.01 -17.77 -4.34
N VAL A 652 -20.11 -18.26 -5.20
CA VAL A 652 -19.15 -17.40 -5.92
C VAL A 652 -19.86 -16.36 -6.81
N ARG A 653 -21.02 -16.70 -7.40
CA ARG A 653 -21.76 -15.78 -8.28
C ARG A 653 -22.67 -14.82 -7.53
N ASN A 654 -23.32 -15.28 -6.47
CA ASN A 654 -24.45 -14.57 -5.87
C ASN A 654 -24.16 -13.99 -4.48
N THR A 655 -23.22 -14.58 -3.73
CA THR A 655 -22.94 -14.21 -2.33
C THR A 655 -21.57 -13.55 -2.19
N LEU A 656 -20.54 -14.11 -2.83
CA LEU A 656 -19.20 -13.54 -2.83
C LEU A 656 -19.17 -12.25 -3.63
N MET A 657 -18.99 -11.13 -2.95
CA MET A 657 -18.86 -9.82 -3.58
C MET A 657 -17.44 -9.54 -4.03
N GLY A 658 -16.46 -9.92 -3.22
CA GLY A 658 -15.10 -9.43 -3.40
C GLY A 658 -14.11 -9.90 -2.36
N VAL A 659 -12.90 -9.37 -2.53
CA VAL A 659 -11.81 -9.45 -1.56
C VAL A 659 -11.43 -8.05 -1.11
N SER A 660 -11.04 -7.90 0.16
CA SER A 660 -10.48 -6.67 0.68
C SER A 660 -9.17 -6.96 1.42
N GLY A 661 -8.16 -6.10 1.17
CA GLY A 661 -6.90 -6.10 1.91
C GLY A 661 -6.88 -4.90 2.84
N THR A 662 -6.73 -5.15 4.14
CA THR A 662 -6.81 -4.10 5.16
C THR A 662 -5.42 -3.63 5.56
N LEU A 663 -5.23 -2.33 5.64
CA LEU A 663 -4.00 -1.71 6.12
C LEU A 663 -4.32 -0.75 7.28
N TRP A 664 -4.48 -1.34 8.46
CA TRP A 664 -4.54 -0.60 9.72
C TRP A 664 -3.21 0.12 9.98
N SER A 665 -3.27 1.29 10.62
CA SER A 665 -2.12 2.19 10.66
C SER A 665 -1.55 2.43 12.05
N GLU A 666 -1.85 1.62 13.07
CA GLU A 666 -1.28 1.74 14.43
C GLU A 666 0.24 1.90 14.38
N SER A 667 0.90 1.16 13.49
CA SER A 667 2.35 1.18 13.31
C SER A 667 2.81 1.63 11.92
N ILE A 668 1.95 2.27 11.12
CA ILE A 668 2.26 2.69 9.74
C ILE A 668 2.42 4.20 9.69
N ASN A 669 3.58 4.68 10.13
CA ASN A 669 3.85 6.10 10.39
C ASN A 669 4.41 6.91 9.20
N SER A 670 4.47 6.32 8.00
CA SER A 670 4.95 7.00 6.78
C SER A 670 4.39 6.35 5.52
N THR A 671 4.37 7.11 4.44
CA THR A 671 3.90 6.67 3.12
C THR A 671 4.72 5.51 2.57
N GLU A 672 6.04 5.53 2.70
CA GLU A 672 6.86 4.41 2.25
C GLU A 672 6.62 3.16 3.12
N ARG A 673 6.30 3.27 4.41
CA ARG A 673 5.90 2.12 5.23
C ARG A 673 4.55 1.55 4.78
N LEU A 674 3.62 2.43 4.40
CA LEU A 674 2.33 2.05 3.82
C LEU A 674 2.51 1.24 2.52
N PHE A 675 3.37 1.68 1.60
CA PHE A 675 3.67 0.91 0.39
C PHE A 675 4.46 -0.37 0.68
N TYR A 676 5.46 -0.32 1.57
CA TYR A 676 6.25 -1.48 1.97
C TYR A 676 5.40 -2.62 2.52
N GLN A 677 4.38 -2.28 3.32
CA GLN A 677 3.45 -3.24 3.89
C GLN A 677 2.42 -3.71 2.87
N THR A 678 1.92 -2.81 2.02
CA THR A 678 0.92 -3.16 1.01
C THR A 678 1.49 -4.09 -0.06
N PHE A 679 2.67 -3.79 -0.60
CA PHE A 679 3.24 -4.50 -1.75
C PHE A 679 4.46 -5.33 -1.34
N PRO A 680 4.58 -6.59 -1.81
CA PRO A 680 3.83 -7.20 -2.91
C PRO A 680 2.55 -7.97 -2.54
N ARG A 681 2.12 -7.99 -1.27
CA ARG A 681 0.96 -8.77 -0.82
C ARG A 681 -0.35 -8.36 -1.48
N ALA A 682 -0.58 -7.08 -1.72
CA ALA A 682 -1.72 -6.60 -2.51
C ALA A 682 -1.71 -7.16 -3.94
N ALA A 683 -0.56 -7.36 -4.57
CA ALA A 683 -0.52 -8.01 -5.89
C ALA A 683 -0.95 -9.48 -5.82
N ALA A 684 -0.64 -10.18 -4.73
CA ALA A 684 -1.11 -11.55 -4.50
C ALA A 684 -2.62 -11.61 -4.24
N LEU A 685 -3.15 -10.64 -3.49
CA LEU A 685 -4.58 -10.53 -3.21
C LEU A 685 -5.39 -10.13 -4.46
N ALA A 686 -4.86 -9.22 -5.28
CA ALA A 686 -5.43 -8.90 -6.59
C ALA A 686 -5.56 -10.15 -7.46
N GLU A 687 -4.55 -11.03 -7.45
CA GLU A 687 -4.59 -12.30 -8.18
C GLU A 687 -5.63 -13.28 -7.61
N ALA A 688 -5.94 -13.23 -6.31
CA ALA A 688 -7.02 -14.01 -5.71
C ALA A 688 -8.43 -13.53 -6.16
N GLY A 689 -8.62 -12.22 -6.28
CA GLY A 689 -9.88 -11.59 -6.72
C GLY A 689 -10.06 -11.51 -8.24
N TRP A 690 -8.99 -11.66 -9.02
CA TRP A 690 -9.04 -11.55 -10.48
C TRP A 690 -8.88 -12.90 -11.20
N SER A 691 -7.83 -13.65 -10.90
CA SER A 691 -7.46 -14.84 -11.68
C SER A 691 -8.29 -16.05 -11.29
N MET A 692 -8.62 -16.89 -12.28
CA MET A 692 -9.27 -18.18 -12.01
C MET A 692 -8.32 -19.12 -11.23
N PRO A 693 -8.83 -19.94 -10.29
CA PRO A 693 -8.00 -20.80 -9.44
C PRO A 693 -6.99 -21.66 -10.21
N GLU A 694 -7.40 -22.25 -11.34
CA GLU A 694 -6.58 -23.11 -12.19
C GLU A 694 -5.43 -22.37 -12.90
N ARG A 695 -5.45 -21.04 -12.91
CA ARG A 695 -4.40 -20.18 -13.50
C ARG A 695 -3.36 -19.74 -12.46
N ARG A 696 -3.57 -20.04 -11.18
CA ARG A 696 -2.76 -19.55 -10.07
C ARG A 696 -1.69 -20.56 -9.69
N ASN A 697 -0.42 -20.15 -9.74
CA ASN A 697 0.71 -20.90 -9.22
C ASN A 697 1.72 -19.96 -8.53
N TYR A 698 2.07 -20.24 -7.27
CA TYR A 698 2.89 -19.32 -6.46
C TYR A 698 4.31 -19.12 -7.02
N THR A 699 4.96 -20.18 -7.49
CA THR A 699 6.30 -20.08 -8.10
C THR A 699 6.27 -19.24 -9.38
N ASP A 700 5.24 -19.40 -10.20
CA ASP A 700 5.03 -18.56 -11.38
C ASP A 700 4.73 -17.11 -10.99
N PHE A 701 3.91 -16.87 -9.96
CA PHE A 701 3.64 -15.55 -9.42
C PHE A 701 4.92 -14.82 -8.96
N LEU A 702 5.80 -15.48 -8.22
CA LEU A 702 7.08 -14.89 -7.81
C LEU A 702 7.95 -14.48 -9.01
N ARG A 703 7.95 -15.27 -10.08
CA ARG A 703 8.67 -14.95 -11.32
C ARG A 703 8.10 -13.69 -11.98
N ARG A 704 6.76 -13.57 -12.03
CA ARG A 704 6.07 -12.42 -12.62
C ARG A 704 6.19 -11.15 -11.81
N MET A 705 6.24 -11.27 -10.48
CA MET A 705 6.34 -10.12 -9.58
C MET A 705 7.70 -9.44 -9.62
N LYS A 706 8.79 -10.18 -9.84
CA LYS A 706 10.16 -9.63 -9.82
C LYS A 706 10.33 -8.35 -10.68
N PRO A 707 10.04 -8.34 -11.99
CA PRO A 707 10.16 -7.12 -12.79
C PRO A 707 9.22 -5.99 -12.33
N LEU A 708 8.07 -6.30 -11.71
CA LEU A 708 7.17 -5.29 -11.16
C LEU A 708 7.71 -4.65 -9.87
N THR A 709 8.33 -5.45 -8.98
CA THR A 709 8.96 -4.92 -7.77
C THR A 709 10.24 -4.13 -8.08
N ASP A 710 10.99 -4.52 -9.11
CA ASP A 710 12.11 -3.73 -9.64
C ASP A 710 11.62 -2.37 -10.19
N ASP A 711 10.50 -2.34 -10.93
CA ASP A 711 9.87 -1.10 -11.38
C ASP A 711 9.40 -0.19 -10.23
N MET A 712 8.83 -0.78 -9.17
CA MET A 712 8.44 -0.05 -7.95
C MET A 712 9.66 0.61 -7.28
N LEU A 713 10.73 -0.15 -7.01
CA LEU A 713 11.95 0.37 -6.38
C LEU A 713 12.58 1.48 -7.22
N ARG A 714 12.57 1.34 -8.55
CA ARG A 714 13.05 2.37 -9.47
C ARG A 714 12.24 3.66 -9.36
N ARG A 715 10.91 3.56 -9.30
CA ARG A 715 10.01 4.71 -9.10
C ARG A 715 10.07 5.30 -7.68
N GLY A 716 10.81 4.67 -6.76
CA GLY A 716 10.92 5.10 -5.37
C GLY A 716 9.80 4.60 -4.47
N ILE A 717 9.04 3.60 -4.92
CA ILE A 717 8.03 2.91 -4.11
C ILE A 717 8.71 1.82 -3.31
N ALA A 718 8.57 1.87 -1.99
CA ALA A 718 9.06 0.83 -1.09
C ALA A 718 8.22 -0.44 -1.26
N VAL A 719 8.88 -1.58 -1.32
CA VAL A 719 8.25 -2.89 -1.52
C VAL A 719 9.01 -3.96 -0.74
N ASN A 720 8.30 -4.90 -0.12
CA ASN A 720 8.94 -6.01 0.58
C ASN A 720 9.32 -7.15 -0.38
N ALA A 721 10.37 -6.94 -1.17
CA ALA A 721 10.75 -7.87 -2.25
C ALA A 721 11.56 -9.12 -1.81
N LYS A 722 11.52 -9.53 -0.53
CA LYS A 722 12.41 -10.59 0.00
C LYS A 722 11.84 -11.52 1.07
#